data_AF-A0A0P1EPR0-F1
#
_entry.id   AF-A0A0P1EPR0-F1
#
_cell.length_a   1.000
_cell.length_b   1.000
_cell.length_c   1.000
_cell.angle_alpha   90.00
_cell.angle_beta   90.00
_cell.angle_gamma   90.00
#
_symmetry.space_group_name_H-M   'P 1'
#
loop_
_entity.id
_entity.type
_entity.pdbx_description
1 polymer ?
#
loop_
_entity_poly.entity_id
_entity_poly.type
_entity_poly.pdbx_seq_one_letter_code
_entity_poly.pdbx_strand_id
1 'polypeptide(L)'
;MALSRRTGQRFQASIWPGFVDAMTGLLLVLMFVLTIFMIVQFVLTETITEKDTELDALQGEVAALADALGLERTRTQDLREELGGLSATLADRDTELREQTALIAALTATRDAQAAALQAAQTQITNFEAQVAGLLAQRAQALADIETLEGRRDALIDERDALSLALAQARDEIDAGTEAARLAAAEADAMQALIDSLRQDVAEGAQQIDELAAEADRLDRALSAQEQRRVLEAAAAEELRKRLENADAELTAMTLALEAQRKEAEDTLTLLAAAEAAREDLDLKLAAALVQGQTVDASLEETVLKLATVEAELEAREGALASVQAQLAAALLGLEENRRTVSELQAQLVEEVAARATAEAQVGERRSDLQELEAQLAQALRDKLASETEGAERAAQVEGLTAQVADLETQLAAAVAAEADAQDGGASLRERLATALAAKLAAEQKLRDGLNVEEELAAALAAQKAAENAEAAALTEAERRDALLAEANKALSEEEAKSAESLRQIAALNQQIGALRTQLGQLQTILDDYAERDAAAQVQLEALGSDLNAALARAAAEERKRRLLEEAERIRLEQEKIALQAEAKDLAQYRSEFFGQLRNLLGTQEGVRIVGDRFVFSSEVLFPPGGAELSPEGQAEVAKVAGILQGVIDDIPSNIDWILRVDGHTDDVPITGGTFADNWELSQVRALSVVRYMIDVLGLPPARLSANGFGQYQPVDRDDTAAARARNRRIELKFTEL
;
A
#
# COMPACT_ATOMS: atom_id res chain seq x y z
N MET A 1 -146.78 135.80 83.69
CA MET A 1 -147.64 135.33 84.79
C MET A 1 -147.01 134.06 85.35
N ALA A 2 -146.28 134.18 86.47
CA ALA A 2 -146.72 133.85 87.84
C ALA A 2 -146.79 132.33 88.05
N LEU A 3 -146.07 131.71 88.99
CA LEU A 3 -146.41 131.56 90.42
C LEU A 3 -145.29 130.71 91.11
N SER A 4 -144.76 131.04 92.30
CA SER A 4 -145.19 130.62 93.68
C SER A 4 -144.81 129.16 94.03
N ARG A 5 -144.28 128.71 95.20
CA ARG A 5 -144.00 129.23 96.56
C ARG A 5 -143.27 128.13 97.41
N ARG A 6 -142.43 128.55 98.39
CA ARG A 6 -142.28 128.16 99.84
C ARG A 6 -141.94 126.73 100.40
N THR A 7 -140.90 126.70 101.26
CA THR A 7 -140.71 126.22 102.69
C THR A 7 -141.06 124.80 103.24
N GLY A 8 -140.06 124.15 103.89
CA GLY A 8 -140.04 123.59 105.27
C GLY A 8 -140.94 122.40 105.75
N GLN A 9 -140.47 121.13 105.63
CA GLN A 9 -140.74 119.92 106.46
C GLN A 9 -139.92 118.72 105.89
N ARG A 10 -138.99 118.10 106.63
CA ARG A 10 -138.89 116.70 107.16
C ARG A 10 -139.21 115.49 106.22
N PHE A 11 -138.31 114.48 106.28
CA PHE A 11 -138.32 113.07 105.79
C PHE A 11 -137.51 112.67 104.52
N GLN A 12 -136.50 111.82 104.78
CA GLN A 12 -136.00 110.59 104.11
C GLN A 12 -135.57 110.50 102.62
N ALA A 13 -134.54 109.63 102.44
CA ALA A 13 -134.18 108.79 101.28
C ALA A 13 -133.45 109.51 100.12
N SER A 14 -132.13 109.35 99.94
CA SER A 14 -131.36 108.22 99.34
C SER A 14 -130.99 108.46 97.86
N ILE A 15 -129.78 107.98 97.47
CA ILE A 15 -129.20 107.81 96.10
C ILE A 15 -128.23 108.96 95.68
N TRP A 16 -126.89 108.89 95.75
CA TRP A 16 -125.82 108.06 95.09
C TRP A 16 -125.33 108.67 93.72
N PRO A 17 -124.25 108.20 93.04
CA PRO A 17 -122.98 108.91 92.86
C PRO A 17 -122.47 108.90 91.38
N GLY A 18 -122.45 110.04 90.69
CA GLY A 18 -122.07 110.06 89.26
C GLY A 18 -120.57 110.06 88.92
N PHE A 19 -119.68 110.30 89.89
CA PHE A 19 -118.25 110.52 89.60
C PHE A 19 -117.37 109.27 89.76
N VAL A 20 -117.84 108.27 90.52
CA VAL A 20 -117.16 106.97 90.60
C VAL A 20 -117.29 106.22 89.28
N ASP A 21 -118.45 106.30 88.59
CA ASP A 21 -118.72 105.52 87.38
C ASP A 21 -117.84 105.89 86.18
N ALA A 22 -117.50 107.17 86.00
CA ALA A 22 -116.59 107.61 84.93
C ALA A 22 -115.13 107.20 85.22
N MET A 23 -114.70 107.23 86.49
CA MET A 23 -113.35 106.82 86.91
C MET A 23 -113.20 105.29 86.91
N THR A 24 -114.22 104.55 87.37
CA THR A 24 -114.24 103.08 87.29
C THR A 24 -114.39 102.62 85.85
N GLY A 25 -115.20 103.29 85.03
CA GLY A 25 -115.31 103.01 83.59
C GLY A 25 -113.98 103.21 82.85
N LEU A 26 -113.23 104.27 83.17
CA LEU A 26 -111.91 104.51 82.58
C LEU A 26 -110.86 103.51 83.09
N LEU A 27 -110.93 103.09 84.36
CA LEU A 27 -110.12 101.99 84.91
C LEU A 27 -110.47 100.62 84.30
N LEU A 28 -111.75 100.35 84.04
CA LEU A 28 -112.23 99.10 83.46
C LEU A 28 -111.87 99.02 81.97
N VAL A 29 -111.93 100.13 81.23
CA VAL A 29 -111.42 100.24 79.86
C VAL A 29 -109.89 100.11 79.84
N LEU A 30 -109.16 100.75 80.75
CA LEU A 30 -107.70 100.63 80.84
C LEU A 30 -107.29 99.18 81.17
N MET A 31 -107.96 98.54 82.14
CA MET A 31 -107.76 97.13 82.47
C MET A 31 -108.12 96.23 81.31
N PHE A 32 -109.22 96.49 80.60
CA PHE A 32 -109.62 95.73 79.42
C PHE A 32 -108.60 95.85 78.29
N VAL A 33 -108.10 97.05 78.01
CA VAL A 33 -107.04 97.29 77.01
C VAL A 33 -105.72 96.64 77.44
N LEU A 34 -105.34 96.71 78.72
CA LEU A 34 -104.17 96.00 79.25
C LEU A 34 -104.33 94.48 79.21
N THR A 35 -105.53 93.95 79.44
CA THR A 35 -105.81 92.51 79.39
C THR A 35 -105.79 92.03 77.95
N ILE A 36 -106.39 92.78 77.01
CA ILE A 36 -106.28 92.50 75.58
C ILE A 36 -104.82 92.58 75.14
N PHE A 37 -104.09 93.62 75.54
CA PHE A 37 -102.68 93.76 75.21
C PHE A 37 -101.85 92.60 75.78
N MET A 38 -102.11 92.16 77.02
CA MET A 38 -101.43 91.01 77.63
C MET A 38 -101.78 89.69 76.92
N ILE A 39 -103.04 89.50 76.52
CA ILE A 39 -103.45 88.32 75.73
C ILE A 39 -102.81 88.36 74.34
N VAL A 40 -102.80 89.52 73.68
CA VAL A 40 -102.15 89.69 72.38
C VAL A 40 -100.65 89.47 72.52
N GLN A 41 -99.99 90.00 73.55
CA GLN A 41 -98.57 89.78 73.83
C GLN A 41 -98.27 88.32 74.19
N PHE A 42 -99.15 87.64 74.93
CA PHE A 42 -99.03 86.22 75.24
C PHE A 42 -99.13 85.39 73.97
N VAL A 43 -100.16 85.62 73.14
CA VAL A 43 -100.32 84.94 71.84
C VAL A 43 -99.17 85.27 70.89
N LEU A 44 -98.67 86.52 70.87
CA LEU A 44 -97.51 86.90 70.06
C LEU A 44 -96.23 86.22 70.56
N THR A 45 -96.05 86.11 71.88
CA THR A 45 -94.89 85.45 72.49
C THR A 45 -94.94 83.95 72.24
N GLU A 46 -96.12 83.33 72.38
CA GLU A 46 -96.36 81.92 72.10
C GLU A 46 -96.11 81.61 70.62
N THR A 47 -96.66 82.42 69.70
CA THR A 47 -96.41 82.26 68.25
C THR A 47 -94.96 82.53 67.85
N ILE A 48 -94.29 83.53 68.43
CA ILE A 48 -92.85 83.75 68.17
C ILE A 48 -92.02 82.59 68.71
N THR A 49 -92.32 82.08 69.92
CA THR A 49 -91.60 80.94 70.50
C THR A 49 -91.84 79.65 69.69
N GLU A 50 -93.06 79.44 69.20
CA GLU A 50 -93.42 78.34 68.29
C GLU A 50 -92.70 78.48 66.94
N LYS A 51 -92.59 79.70 66.39
CA LYS A 51 -91.84 79.95 65.15
C LYS A 51 -90.32 79.84 65.34
N ASP A 52 -89.78 80.26 66.49
CA ASP A 52 -88.36 80.10 66.82
C ASP A 52 -88.01 78.62 66.98
N THR A 53 -88.89 77.82 67.61
CA THR A 53 -88.70 76.36 67.71
C THR A 53 -88.84 75.65 66.37
N GLU A 54 -89.77 76.06 65.50
CA GLU A 54 -89.83 75.59 64.10
C GLU A 54 -88.57 75.97 63.31
N LEU A 55 -88.05 77.19 63.47
CA LEU A 55 -86.83 77.66 62.81
C LEU A 55 -85.58 76.89 63.29
N ASP A 56 -85.47 76.61 64.58
CA ASP A 56 -84.40 75.78 65.15
C ASP A 56 -84.48 74.34 64.63
N ALA A 57 -85.70 73.78 64.52
CA ALA A 57 -85.91 72.46 63.92
C ALA A 57 -85.51 72.43 62.44
N LEU A 58 -85.91 73.43 61.66
CA LEU A 58 -85.50 73.61 60.26
C LEU A 58 -83.99 73.82 60.11
N GLN A 59 -83.35 74.59 61.00
CA GLN A 59 -81.89 74.73 61.02
C GLN A 59 -81.19 73.39 61.34
N GLY A 60 -81.76 72.60 62.25
CA GLY A 60 -81.30 71.24 62.54
C GLY A 60 -81.43 70.30 61.34
N GLU A 61 -82.56 70.33 60.63
CA GLU A 61 -82.76 69.56 59.39
C GLU A 61 -81.81 69.99 58.27
N VAL A 62 -81.59 71.30 58.09
CA VAL A 62 -80.65 71.83 57.10
C VAL A 62 -79.21 71.43 57.44
N ALA A 63 -78.82 71.45 58.72
CA ALA A 63 -77.51 70.98 59.17
C ALA A 63 -77.34 69.47 58.92
N ALA A 64 -78.35 68.66 59.25
CA ALA A 64 -78.34 67.22 58.99
C ALA A 64 -78.27 66.89 57.49
N LEU A 65 -78.98 67.66 56.64
CA LEU A 65 -78.89 67.53 55.19
C LEU A 65 -77.53 67.98 54.65
N ALA A 66 -76.92 69.01 55.21
CA ALA A 66 -75.58 69.46 54.84
C ALA A 66 -74.52 68.41 55.20
N ASP A 67 -74.62 67.78 56.37
CA ASP A 67 -73.74 66.69 56.79
C ASP A 67 -73.93 65.44 55.92
N ALA A 68 -75.18 65.06 55.62
CA ALA A 68 -75.49 63.95 54.71
C ALA A 68 -74.96 64.20 53.29
N LEU A 69 -75.12 65.42 52.78
CA LEU A 69 -74.56 65.83 51.48
C LEU A 69 -73.02 65.85 51.50
N GLY A 70 -72.42 66.23 52.62
CA GLY A 70 -70.98 66.14 52.86
C GLY A 70 -70.48 64.70 52.77
N LEU A 71 -71.13 63.77 53.49
CA LEU A 71 -70.82 62.34 53.45
C LEU A 71 -70.99 61.73 52.06
N GLU A 72 -72.06 62.06 51.34
CA GLU A 72 -72.27 61.60 49.96
C GLU A 72 -71.23 62.16 48.99
N ARG A 73 -70.81 63.43 49.16
CA ARG A 73 -69.72 64.00 48.36
C ARG A 73 -68.39 63.31 48.63
N THR A 74 -68.05 63.05 49.89
CA THR A 74 -66.84 62.30 50.27
C THR A 74 -66.89 60.89 49.68
N ARG A 75 -68.01 60.18 49.85
CA ARG A 75 -68.21 58.84 49.29
C ARG A 75 -68.07 58.80 47.77
N THR A 76 -68.59 59.82 47.08
CA THR A 76 -68.44 59.96 45.61
C THR A 76 -67.00 60.23 45.21
N GLN A 77 -66.24 60.98 46.02
CA GLN A 77 -64.82 61.21 45.79
C GLN A 77 -64.01 59.92 45.99
N ASP A 78 -64.24 59.20 47.09
CA ASP A 78 -63.58 57.93 47.39
C ASP A 78 -63.82 56.90 46.27
N LEU A 79 -65.08 56.77 45.81
CA LEU A 79 -65.43 55.89 44.68
C LEU A 79 -64.74 56.30 43.36
N ARG A 80 -64.53 57.60 43.11
CA ARG A 80 -63.78 58.06 41.92
C ARG A 80 -62.30 57.71 42.02
N GLU A 81 -61.71 57.82 43.21
CA GLU A 81 -60.32 57.43 43.45
C GLU A 81 -60.15 55.92 43.31
N GLU A 82 -61.07 55.11 43.87
CA GLU A 82 -61.10 53.65 43.69
C GLU A 82 -61.26 53.26 42.21
N LEU A 83 -62.18 53.89 41.46
CA LEU A 83 -62.35 53.66 40.02
C LEU A 83 -61.11 54.05 39.22
N GLY A 84 -60.43 55.13 39.61
CA GLY A 84 -59.14 55.52 39.03
C GLY A 84 -58.06 54.47 39.26
N GLY A 85 -57.97 53.94 40.49
CA GLY A 85 -57.05 52.85 40.83
C GLY A 85 -57.36 51.55 40.11
N LEU A 86 -58.64 51.16 40.01
CA LEU A 86 -59.08 49.99 39.24
C LEU A 86 -58.76 50.14 37.76
N SER A 87 -59.00 51.31 37.17
CA SER A 87 -58.74 51.60 35.76
C SER A 87 -57.24 51.53 35.44
N ALA A 88 -56.39 52.07 36.32
CA ALA A 88 -54.94 51.94 36.20
C ALA A 88 -54.49 50.47 36.28
N THR A 89 -55.01 49.72 37.25
CA THR A 89 -54.71 48.28 37.40
C THR A 89 -55.15 47.48 36.18
N LEU A 90 -56.31 47.78 35.59
CA LEU A 90 -56.79 47.18 34.35
C LEU A 90 -55.87 47.50 33.16
N ALA A 91 -55.42 48.74 33.03
CA ALA A 91 -54.50 49.15 31.96
C ALA A 91 -53.12 48.45 32.08
N ASP A 92 -52.62 48.27 33.31
CA ASP A 92 -51.39 47.53 33.56
C ASP A 92 -51.55 46.05 33.21
N ARG A 93 -52.66 45.42 33.62
CA ARG A 93 -52.99 44.02 33.27
C ARG A 93 -53.16 43.81 31.77
N ASP A 94 -53.79 44.75 31.07
CA ASP A 94 -53.91 44.71 29.60
C ASP A 94 -52.54 44.79 28.90
N THR A 95 -51.62 45.57 29.46
CA THR A 95 -50.25 45.69 28.93
C THR A 95 -49.49 44.38 29.13
N GLU A 96 -49.57 43.81 30.32
CA GLU A 96 -48.97 42.50 30.65
C GLU A 96 -49.53 41.37 29.77
N LEU A 97 -50.85 41.36 29.50
CA LEU A 97 -51.48 40.41 28.57
C LEU A 97 -50.95 40.55 27.14
N ARG A 98 -50.72 41.78 26.65
CA ARG A 98 -50.13 41.99 25.32
C ARG A 98 -48.69 41.49 25.25
N GLU A 99 -47.90 41.73 26.29
CA GLU A 99 -46.53 41.24 26.38
C GLU A 99 -46.49 39.70 26.40
N GLN A 100 -47.32 39.07 27.22
CA GLN A 100 -47.44 37.60 27.26
C GLN A 100 -47.91 37.03 25.92
N THR A 101 -48.86 37.68 25.25
CA THR A 101 -49.34 37.24 23.93
C THR A 101 -48.22 37.33 22.88
N ALA A 102 -47.44 38.41 22.88
CA ALA A 102 -46.29 38.58 22.00
C ALA A 102 -45.20 37.53 22.28
N LEU A 103 -44.94 37.25 23.56
CA LEU A 103 -44.02 36.22 24.00
C LEU A 103 -44.46 34.85 23.45
N ILE A 104 -45.70 34.42 23.74
CA ILE A 104 -46.28 33.15 23.26
C ILE A 104 -46.18 33.03 21.73
N ALA A 105 -46.44 34.10 20.99
CA ALA A 105 -46.31 34.12 19.54
C ALA A 105 -44.86 33.89 19.07
N ALA A 106 -43.89 34.55 19.69
CA ALA A 106 -42.47 34.37 19.39
C ALA A 106 -41.99 32.94 19.67
N LEU A 107 -42.50 32.32 20.74
CA LEU A 107 -42.08 30.98 21.15
C LEU A 107 -42.74 29.91 20.32
N THR A 108 -43.99 30.14 19.91
CA THR A 108 -44.66 29.33 18.90
C THR A 108 -43.88 29.34 17.59
N ALA A 109 -43.47 30.52 17.10
CA ALA A 109 -42.64 30.63 15.90
C ALA A 109 -41.28 29.92 16.04
N THR A 110 -40.65 30.02 17.22
CA THR A 110 -39.38 29.34 17.50
C THR A 110 -39.55 27.82 17.51
N ARG A 111 -40.60 27.31 18.16
CA ARG A 111 -40.93 25.88 18.20
C ARG A 111 -41.25 25.34 16.81
N ASP A 112 -41.98 26.09 15.99
CA ASP A 112 -42.29 25.69 14.61
C ASP A 112 -41.03 25.67 13.72
N ALA A 113 -40.13 26.64 13.89
CA ALA A 113 -38.84 26.64 13.21
C ALA A 113 -37.95 25.46 13.64
N GLN A 114 -37.94 25.12 14.93
CA GLN A 114 -37.23 23.93 15.43
C GLN A 114 -37.83 22.64 14.90
N ALA A 115 -39.15 22.52 14.83
CA ALA A 115 -39.83 21.36 14.26
C ALA A 115 -39.47 21.18 12.78
N ALA A 116 -39.44 22.27 12.00
CA ALA A 116 -39.00 22.24 10.61
C ALA A 116 -37.52 21.84 10.48
N ALA A 117 -36.64 22.34 11.35
CA ALA A 117 -35.24 21.96 11.38
C ALA A 117 -35.05 20.48 11.73
N LEU A 118 -35.82 19.95 12.70
CA LEU A 118 -35.80 18.55 13.07
C LEU A 118 -36.25 17.65 11.91
N GLN A 119 -37.30 18.05 11.19
CA GLN A 119 -37.78 17.33 10.01
C GLN A 119 -36.75 17.33 8.87
N ALA A 120 -36.07 18.47 8.65
CA ALA A 120 -34.98 18.57 7.68
C ALA A 120 -33.81 17.65 8.06
N ALA A 121 -33.40 17.64 9.33
CA ALA A 121 -32.35 16.75 9.84
C ALA A 121 -32.74 15.28 9.68
N GLN A 122 -33.99 14.91 9.99
CA GLN A 122 -34.50 13.56 9.80
C GLN A 122 -34.44 13.13 8.32
N THR A 123 -34.81 14.03 7.41
CA THR A 123 -34.72 13.78 5.96
C THR A 123 -33.27 13.59 5.51
N GLN A 124 -32.33 14.37 6.04
CA GLN A 124 -30.90 14.19 5.77
C GLN A 124 -30.39 12.85 6.28
N ILE A 125 -30.80 12.42 7.49
CA ILE A 125 -30.44 11.12 8.05
C ILE A 125 -30.97 10.00 7.16
N THR A 126 -32.25 10.03 6.76
CA THR A 126 -32.82 9.02 5.86
C THR A 126 -32.13 8.97 4.51
N ASN A 127 -31.75 10.12 3.95
CA ASN A 127 -30.96 10.17 2.71
C ASN A 127 -29.56 9.58 2.90
N PHE A 128 -28.91 9.86 4.02
CA PHE A 128 -27.62 9.27 4.36
C PHE A 128 -27.72 7.74 4.55
N GLU A 129 -28.74 7.26 5.25
CA GLU A 129 -29.03 5.83 5.39
C GLU A 129 -29.26 5.15 4.04
N ALA A 130 -29.99 5.80 3.12
CA ALA A 130 -30.19 5.31 1.76
C ALA A 130 -28.86 5.24 0.97
N GLN A 131 -27.99 6.24 1.12
CA GLN A 131 -26.64 6.22 0.51
C GLN A 131 -25.78 5.09 1.08
N VAL A 132 -25.79 4.89 2.40
CA VAL A 132 -25.05 3.79 3.06
C VAL A 132 -25.59 2.44 2.59
N ALA A 133 -26.91 2.27 2.50
CA ALA A 133 -27.51 1.05 1.97
C ALA A 133 -27.09 0.80 0.50
N GLY A 134 -27.04 1.85 -0.32
CA GLY A 134 -26.54 1.79 -1.68
C GLY A 134 -25.07 1.35 -1.76
N LEU A 135 -24.20 1.92 -0.92
CA LEU A 135 -22.79 1.53 -0.83
C LEU A 135 -22.60 0.09 -0.35
N LEU A 136 -23.40 -0.37 0.62
CA LEU A 136 -23.38 -1.76 1.07
C LEU A 136 -23.81 -2.72 -0.03
N ALA A 137 -24.83 -2.37 -0.81
CA ALA A 137 -25.27 -3.16 -1.96
C ALA A 137 -24.20 -3.21 -3.05
N GLN A 138 -23.55 -2.08 -3.37
CA GLN A 138 -22.43 -2.03 -4.30
C GLN A 138 -21.25 -2.88 -3.83
N ARG A 139 -20.91 -2.84 -2.54
CA ARG A 139 -19.87 -3.69 -1.95
C ARG A 139 -20.23 -5.17 -2.06
N ALA A 140 -21.48 -5.54 -1.80
CA ALA A 140 -21.93 -6.93 -1.94
C ALA A 140 -21.84 -7.41 -3.40
N GLN A 141 -22.24 -6.57 -4.36
CA GLN A 141 -22.10 -6.88 -5.77
C GLN A 141 -20.63 -7.04 -6.18
N ALA A 142 -19.76 -6.13 -5.77
CA ALA A 142 -18.33 -6.21 -6.07
C ALA A 142 -17.69 -7.50 -5.51
N LEU A 143 -18.11 -7.94 -4.32
CA LEU A 143 -17.65 -9.22 -3.74
C LEU A 143 -18.13 -10.42 -4.57
N ALA A 144 -19.37 -10.42 -5.04
CA ALA A 144 -19.90 -11.48 -5.91
C ALA A 144 -19.21 -11.50 -7.29
N ASP A 145 -18.88 -10.32 -7.83
CA ASP A 145 -18.12 -10.20 -9.08
C ASP A 145 -16.70 -10.75 -8.91
N ILE A 146 -16.04 -10.47 -7.77
CA ILE A 146 -14.73 -11.04 -7.42
C ILE A 146 -14.80 -12.57 -7.36
N GLU A 147 -15.79 -13.14 -6.66
CA GLU A 147 -15.97 -14.60 -6.57
C GLU A 147 -16.14 -15.23 -7.97
N THR A 148 -16.91 -14.57 -8.84
CA THR A 148 -17.11 -15.00 -10.22
C THR A 148 -15.81 -14.96 -11.03
N LEU A 149 -15.02 -13.88 -10.88
CA LEU A 149 -13.75 -13.73 -11.56
C LEU A 149 -12.70 -14.73 -11.06
N GLU A 150 -12.67 -15.02 -9.75
CA GLU A 150 -11.81 -16.06 -9.17
C GLU A 150 -12.17 -17.43 -9.74
N GLY A 151 -13.45 -17.78 -9.79
CA GLY A 151 -13.91 -19.02 -10.42
C GLY A 151 -13.53 -19.11 -11.91
N ARG A 152 -13.58 -17.98 -12.65
CA ARG A 152 -13.15 -17.94 -14.05
C ARG A 152 -11.64 -18.09 -14.21
N ARG A 153 -10.85 -17.46 -13.34
CA ARG A 153 -9.40 -17.61 -13.31
C ARG A 153 -9.00 -19.06 -13.07
N ASP A 154 -9.62 -19.72 -12.11
CA ASP A 154 -9.30 -21.11 -11.77
C ASP A 154 -9.63 -22.05 -12.95
N ALA A 155 -10.77 -21.84 -13.62
CA ALA A 155 -11.10 -22.57 -14.85
C ALA A 155 -10.09 -22.33 -15.99
N LEU A 156 -9.57 -21.12 -16.14
CA LEU A 156 -8.53 -20.81 -17.13
C LEU A 156 -7.18 -21.46 -16.79
N ILE A 157 -6.85 -21.58 -15.50
CA ILE A 157 -5.67 -22.31 -15.04
C ILE A 157 -5.80 -23.79 -15.39
N ASP A 158 -6.95 -24.40 -15.10
CA ASP A 158 -7.23 -25.79 -15.45
C ASP A 158 -7.14 -26.02 -16.98
N GLU A 159 -7.69 -25.10 -17.78
CA GLU A 159 -7.62 -25.16 -19.25
C GLU A 159 -6.17 -25.03 -19.75
N ARG A 160 -5.38 -24.10 -19.19
CA ARG A 160 -3.96 -23.93 -19.51
C ARG A 160 -3.16 -25.18 -19.18
N ASP A 161 -3.41 -25.80 -18.03
CA ASP A 161 -2.70 -26.99 -17.58
C ASP A 161 -3.05 -28.19 -18.47
N ALA A 162 -4.32 -28.33 -18.86
CA ALA A 162 -4.75 -29.33 -19.84
C ALA A 162 -4.10 -29.13 -21.22
N LEU A 163 -4.02 -27.89 -21.70
CA LEU A 163 -3.35 -27.57 -22.97
C LEU A 163 -1.85 -27.82 -22.89
N SER A 164 -1.21 -27.52 -21.77
CA SER A 164 0.22 -27.76 -21.55
C SER A 164 0.52 -29.26 -21.55
N LEU A 165 -0.34 -30.07 -20.94
CA LEU A 165 -0.25 -31.53 -20.98
C LEU A 165 -0.44 -32.06 -22.41
N ALA A 166 -1.44 -31.55 -23.14
CA ALA A 166 -1.69 -31.94 -24.52
C ALA A 166 -0.50 -31.57 -25.44
N LEU A 167 0.13 -30.41 -25.22
CA LEU A 167 1.32 -29.98 -25.95
C LEU A 167 2.52 -30.89 -25.64
N ALA A 168 2.71 -31.28 -24.38
CA ALA A 168 3.76 -32.23 -23.98
C ALA A 168 3.55 -33.59 -24.68
N GLN A 169 2.32 -34.12 -24.66
CA GLN A 169 1.98 -35.35 -25.36
C GLN A 169 2.24 -35.27 -26.87
N ALA A 170 1.85 -34.16 -27.52
CA ALA A 170 2.11 -33.95 -28.94
C ALA A 170 3.62 -33.88 -29.26
N ARG A 171 4.44 -33.29 -28.38
CA ARG A 171 5.90 -33.28 -28.52
C ARG A 171 6.48 -34.67 -28.40
N ASP A 172 6.06 -35.45 -27.40
CA ASP A 172 6.51 -36.82 -27.23
C ASP A 172 6.14 -37.70 -28.44
N GLU A 173 4.94 -37.51 -29.01
CA GLU A 173 4.52 -38.19 -30.25
C GLU A 173 5.38 -37.79 -31.46
N ILE A 174 5.71 -36.51 -31.62
CA ILE A 174 6.57 -36.02 -32.70
C ILE A 174 8.00 -36.56 -32.54
N ASP A 175 8.54 -36.57 -31.32
CA ASP A 175 9.86 -37.11 -31.04
C ASP A 175 9.92 -38.61 -31.32
N ALA A 176 8.90 -39.37 -30.87
CA ALA A 176 8.76 -40.79 -31.19
C ALA A 176 8.65 -41.04 -32.71
N GLY A 177 7.88 -40.21 -33.43
CA GLY A 177 7.75 -40.29 -34.88
C GLY A 177 9.07 -39.96 -35.61
N THR A 178 9.82 -38.99 -35.10
CA THR A 178 11.13 -38.61 -35.65
C THR A 178 12.16 -39.72 -35.44
N GLU A 179 12.17 -40.34 -34.26
CA GLU A 179 13.05 -41.47 -33.97
C GLU A 179 12.69 -42.70 -34.80
N ALA A 180 11.40 -42.99 -34.97
CA ALA A 180 10.94 -44.04 -35.88
C ALA A 180 11.37 -43.78 -37.33
N ALA A 181 11.31 -42.53 -37.80
CA ALA A 181 11.78 -42.16 -39.12
C ALA A 181 13.31 -42.31 -39.27
N ARG A 182 14.09 -41.94 -38.25
CA ARG A 182 15.55 -42.18 -38.23
C ARG A 182 15.90 -43.65 -38.27
N LEU A 183 15.21 -44.47 -37.49
CA LEU A 183 15.42 -45.92 -37.46
C LEU A 183 15.09 -46.54 -38.82
N ALA A 184 13.96 -46.15 -39.44
CA ALA A 184 13.59 -46.60 -40.77
C ALA A 184 14.61 -46.17 -41.84
N ALA A 185 15.16 -44.96 -41.75
CA ALA A 185 16.23 -44.50 -42.64
C ALA A 185 17.51 -45.33 -42.46
N ALA A 186 17.92 -45.58 -41.21
CA ALA A 186 19.09 -46.40 -40.90
C ALA A 186 18.92 -47.86 -41.38
N GLU A 187 17.72 -48.44 -41.24
CA GLU A 187 17.39 -49.76 -41.78
C GLU A 187 17.47 -49.79 -43.31
N ALA A 188 16.96 -48.74 -43.98
CA ALA A 188 17.04 -48.62 -45.43
C ALA A 188 18.49 -48.50 -45.92
N ASP A 189 19.31 -47.69 -45.24
CA ASP A 189 20.74 -47.55 -45.55
C ASP A 189 21.49 -48.87 -45.33
N ALA A 190 21.17 -49.60 -44.25
CA ALA A 190 21.75 -50.92 -43.98
C ALA A 190 21.35 -51.96 -45.03
N MET A 191 20.08 -51.96 -45.47
CA MET A 191 19.63 -52.82 -46.57
C MET A 191 20.31 -52.47 -47.89
N GLN A 192 20.49 -51.18 -48.18
CA GLN A 192 21.20 -50.73 -49.38
C GLN A 192 22.66 -51.17 -49.35
N ALA A 193 23.35 -51.02 -48.22
CA ALA A 193 24.72 -51.51 -48.04
C ALA A 193 24.83 -53.04 -48.21
N LEU A 194 23.85 -53.81 -47.72
CA LEU A 194 23.79 -55.26 -47.94
C LEU A 194 23.61 -55.60 -49.43
N ILE A 195 22.72 -54.88 -50.13
CA ILE A 195 22.51 -55.06 -51.57
C ILE A 195 23.81 -54.79 -52.34
N ASP A 196 24.52 -53.71 -51.99
CA ASP A 196 25.77 -53.35 -52.66
C ASP A 196 26.88 -54.36 -52.36
N SER A 197 26.98 -54.87 -51.12
CA SER A 197 27.86 -55.99 -50.78
C SER A 197 27.53 -57.25 -51.59
N LEU A 198 26.25 -57.64 -51.68
CA LEU A 198 25.84 -58.80 -52.46
C LEU A 198 26.12 -58.62 -53.96
N ARG A 199 25.98 -57.40 -54.49
CA ARG A 199 26.35 -57.08 -55.87
C ARG A 199 27.86 -57.19 -56.09
N GLN A 200 28.66 -56.75 -55.12
CA GLN A 200 30.11 -56.92 -55.15
C GLN A 200 30.48 -58.40 -55.12
N ASP A 201 29.90 -59.20 -54.22
CA ASP A 201 30.14 -60.65 -54.14
C ASP A 201 29.78 -61.36 -55.46
N VAL A 202 28.67 -60.97 -56.10
CA VAL A 202 28.27 -61.49 -57.41
C VAL A 202 29.26 -61.08 -58.49
N ALA A 203 29.79 -59.85 -58.47
CA ALA A 203 30.78 -59.38 -59.42
C ALA A 203 32.13 -60.10 -59.24
N GLU A 204 32.58 -60.30 -58.00
CA GLU A 204 33.78 -61.09 -57.66
C GLU A 204 33.60 -62.55 -58.08
N GLY A 205 32.42 -63.14 -57.82
CA GLY A 205 32.09 -64.49 -58.28
C GLY A 205 32.07 -64.62 -59.81
N ALA A 206 31.57 -63.61 -60.52
CA ALA A 206 31.62 -63.58 -61.99
C ALA A 206 33.06 -63.49 -62.51
N GLN A 207 33.93 -62.68 -61.88
CA GLN A 207 35.35 -62.65 -62.20
C GLN A 207 36.04 -64.00 -61.97
N GLN A 208 35.74 -64.68 -60.86
CA GLN A 208 36.27 -66.03 -60.61
C GLN A 208 35.80 -67.05 -61.66
N ILE A 209 34.55 -66.96 -62.10
CA ILE A 209 34.03 -67.81 -63.17
C ILE A 209 34.77 -67.53 -64.49
N ASP A 210 34.99 -66.26 -64.83
CA ASP A 210 35.73 -65.87 -66.03
C ASP A 210 37.19 -66.33 -65.97
N GLU A 211 37.84 -66.25 -64.81
CA GLU A 211 39.19 -66.76 -64.58
C GLU A 211 39.26 -68.29 -64.74
N LEU A 212 38.32 -69.02 -64.13
CA LEU A 212 38.22 -70.47 -64.25
C LEU A 212 37.90 -70.90 -65.69
N ALA A 213 37.06 -70.14 -66.41
CA ALA A 213 36.78 -70.38 -67.82
C ALA A 213 38.02 -70.14 -68.69
N ALA A 214 38.79 -69.08 -68.42
CA ALA A 214 40.05 -68.82 -69.10
C ALA A 214 41.11 -69.90 -68.79
N GLU A 215 41.13 -70.43 -67.56
CA GLU A 215 41.98 -71.56 -67.19
C GLU A 215 41.55 -72.86 -67.89
N ALA A 216 40.24 -73.14 -67.95
CA ALA A 216 39.69 -74.27 -68.69
C ALA A 216 40.03 -74.18 -70.20
N ASP A 217 39.89 -73.01 -70.81
CA ASP A 217 40.28 -72.74 -72.19
C ASP A 217 41.79 -72.95 -72.41
N ARG A 218 42.63 -72.52 -71.45
CA ARG A 218 44.09 -72.77 -71.50
C ARG A 218 44.39 -74.26 -71.41
N LEU A 219 43.73 -74.98 -70.51
CA LEU A 219 43.87 -76.42 -70.34
C LEU A 219 43.41 -77.16 -71.59
N ASP A 220 42.29 -76.76 -72.20
CA ASP A 220 41.77 -77.36 -73.43
C ASP A 220 42.72 -77.12 -74.62
N ARG A 221 43.26 -75.91 -74.76
CA ARG A 221 44.33 -75.63 -75.74
C ARG A 221 45.59 -76.44 -75.48
N ALA A 222 45.97 -76.63 -74.21
CA ALA A 222 47.12 -77.46 -73.85
C ALA A 222 46.85 -78.95 -74.16
N LEU A 223 45.64 -79.44 -73.91
CA LEU A 223 45.21 -80.80 -74.21
C LEU A 223 45.16 -81.03 -75.71
N SER A 224 44.59 -80.09 -76.48
CA SER A 224 44.57 -80.13 -77.94
C SER A 224 45.98 -80.07 -78.53
N ALA A 225 46.87 -79.24 -77.98
CA ALA A 225 48.28 -79.24 -78.35
C ALA A 225 48.98 -80.56 -77.99
N GLN A 226 48.62 -81.19 -76.87
CA GLN A 226 49.10 -82.51 -76.47
C GLN A 226 48.55 -83.62 -77.37
N GLU A 227 47.30 -83.55 -77.80
CA GLU A 227 46.69 -84.46 -78.77
C GLU A 227 47.32 -84.30 -80.15
N GLN A 228 47.56 -83.07 -80.60
CA GLN A 228 48.32 -82.80 -81.83
C GLN A 228 49.76 -83.31 -81.71
N ARG A 229 50.41 -83.18 -80.54
CA ARG A 229 51.70 -83.81 -80.27
C ARG A 229 51.60 -85.34 -80.30
N ARG A 230 50.55 -85.95 -79.75
CA ARG A 230 50.34 -87.40 -79.82
C ARG A 230 50.03 -87.90 -81.22
N VAL A 231 49.33 -87.11 -82.04
CA VAL A 231 49.09 -87.41 -83.46
C VAL A 231 50.37 -87.24 -84.27
N LEU A 232 51.19 -86.22 -83.96
CA LEU A 232 52.53 -86.08 -84.54
C LEU A 232 53.48 -87.18 -84.06
N GLU A 233 53.39 -87.63 -82.81
CA GLU A 233 54.15 -88.75 -82.26
C GLU A 233 53.65 -90.10 -82.79
N ALA A 234 52.35 -90.25 -83.06
CA ALA A 234 51.77 -91.43 -83.70
C ALA A 234 52.10 -91.48 -85.20
N ALA A 235 52.06 -90.33 -85.89
CA ALA A 235 52.53 -90.19 -87.27
C ALA A 235 54.05 -90.35 -87.36
N ALA A 236 54.81 -89.86 -86.37
CA ALA A 236 56.23 -90.13 -86.23
C ALA A 236 56.50 -91.60 -85.88
N ALA A 237 55.66 -92.26 -85.09
CA ALA A 237 55.78 -93.70 -84.79
C ALA A 237 55.39 -94.59 -85.98
N GLU A 238 54.58 -94.09 -86.91
CA GLU A 238 54.22 -94.78 -88.16
C GLU A 238 55.27 -94.54 -89.27
N GLU A 239 55.93 -93.38 -89.28
CA GLU A 239 57.09 -93.08 -90.14
C GLU A 239 58.40 -93.71 -89.62
N LEU A 240 58.60 -93.82 -88.30
CA LEU A 240 59.72 -94.52 -87.65
C LEU A 240 59.63 -96.06 -87.81
N ARG A 241 58.44 -96.59 -88.14
CA ARG A 241 58.22 -98.00 -88.53
C ARG A 241 58.54 -98.29 -90.00
N LYS A 242 58.82 -97.27 -90.82
CA LYS A 242 59.21 -97.39 -92.24
C LYS A 242 60.65 -97.00 -92.56
N ARG A 243 61.41 -96.49 -91.58
CA ARG A 243 62.80 -96.00 -91.81
C ARG A 243 63.83 -96.53 -90.80
N LEU A 244 63.65 -97.76 -90.33
CA LEU A 244 64.71 -98.52 -89.65
C LEU A 244 64.86 -99.92 -90.27
N GLU A 245 65.25 -99.93 -91.54
CA GLU A 245 66.07 -100.98 -92.14
C GLU A 245 67.03 -100.33 -93.16
N ASN A 246 68.30 -100.17 -92.76
CA ASN A 246 69.49 -99.62 -93.47
C ASN A 246 69.52 -98.10 -93.69
N ALA A 247 70.57 -97.34 -93.39
CA ALA A 247 71.87 -97.50 -92.72
C ALA A 247 72.29 -96.05 -92.36
N ASP A 248 72.72 -95.75 -91.14
CA ASP A 248 74.11 -95.78 -90.65
C ASP A 248 75.00 -94.64 -91.17
N ALA A 249 75.68 -93.99 -90.22
CA ALA A 249 76.84 -93.08 -90.32
C ALA A 249 76.64 -91.68 -90.98
N GLU A 250 77.16 -90.57 -90.45
CA GLU A 250 78.04 -90.35 -89.30
C GLU A 250 78.16 -88.82 -89.03
N LEU A 251 78.38 -88.53 -87.75
CA LEU A 251 79.30 -87.55 -87.17
C LEU A 251 79.04 -86.04 -87.26
N THR A 252 78.72 -85.52 -86.07
CA THR A 252 79.59 -84.58 -85.32
C THR A 252 79.64 -83.13 -85.79
N ALA A 253 78.81 -82.34 -85.12
CA ALA A 253 79.31 -81.16 -84.42
C ALA A 253 78.67 -81.12 -83.03
N MET A 254 79.25 -81.92 -82.14
CA MET A 254 79.25 -81.63 -80.71
C MET A 254 80.17 -80.42 -80.51
N THR A 255 79.61 -79.32 -80.06
CA THR A 255 80.27 -78.39 -79.14
C THR A 255 79.14 -77.74 -78.40
N LEU A 256 78.89 -78.20 -77.17
CA LEU A 256 79.47 -77.58 -75.98
C LEU A 256 79.07 -76.10 -75.89
N ALA A 257 78.64 -75.60 -74.78
CA ALA A 257 78.49 -76.10 -73.43
C ALA A 257 78.22 -74.85 -72.61
N LEU A 258 77.93 -75.10 -71.35
CA LEU A 258 78.01 -74.16 -70.25
C LEU A 258 76.85 -73.15 -70.23
N GLU A 259 75.96 -73.17 -69.25
CA GLU A 259 76.31 -73.04 -67.83
C GLU A 259 77.09 -71.74 -67.62
N ALA A 260 76.35 -70.67 -67.37
CA ALA A 260 76.75 -69.58 -66.51
C ALA A 260 75.44 -68.94 -66.05
N GLN A 261 75.05 -69.11 -64.79
CA GLN A 261 75.37 -68.13 -63.74
C GLN A 261 74.94 -66.72 -64.17
N ARG A 262 74.08 -66.01 -63.46
CA ARG A 262 73.96 -65.82 -62.00
C ARG A 262 72.85 -64.76 -61.86
N LYS A 263 71.88 -64.84 -60.96
CA LYS A 263 71.95 -64.52 -59.52
C LYS A 263 73.00 -63.45 -59.15
N GLU A 264 72.53 -62.20 -59.06
CA GLU A 264 73.05 -60.99 -58.37
C GLU A 264 72.65 -59.79 -59.25
N ALA A 265 71.73 -58.89 -58.90
CA ALA A 265 71.53 -58.11 -57.67
C ALA A 265 70.04 -57.66 -57.64
N GLU A 266 69.25 -57.63 -56.56
CA GLU A 266 69.54 -57.36 -55.14
C GLU A 266 70.65 -56.34 -54.97
N ASP A 267 70.35 -55.12 -55.42
CA ASP A 267 70.72 -53.85 -54.78
C ASP A 267 70.39 -52.73 -55.76
N THR A 268 69.31 -51.97 -55.49
CA THR A 268 69.11 -50.54 -55.89
C THR A 268 67.66 -50.03 -55.78
N LEU A 269 66.76 -50.58 -54.94
CA LEU A 269 65.48 -49.89 -54.65
C LEU A 269 65.06 -49.92 -53.16
N THR A 270 66.01 -50.16 -52.24
CA THR A 270 65.80 -50.04 -50.79
C THR A 270 66.33 -48.70 -50.23
N LEU A 271 66.63 -47.73 -51.10
CA LEU A 271 67.15 -46.41 -50.72
C LEU A 271 66.38 -45.24 -51.36
N LEU A 272 65.05 -45.36 -51.45
CA LEU A 272 64.17 -44.21 -51.74
C LEU A 272 62.92 -44.12 -50.84
N ALA A 273 62.50 -45.22 -50.19
CA ALA A 273 61.29 -45.23 -49.36
C ALA A 273 61.45 -44.58 -47.96
N ALA A 274 62.68 -44.33 -47.49
CA ALA A 274 62.92 -43.80 -46.15
C ALA A 274 62.93 -42.25 -46.06
N ALA A 275 62.89 -41.54 -47.20
CA ALA A 275 62.95 -40.06 -47.23
C ALA A 275 61.59 -39.38 -47.51
N GLU A 276 60.60 -40.10 -48.05
CA GLU A 276 59.26 -39.54 -48.32
C GLU A 276 58.32 -39.63 -47.09
N ALA A 277 58.44 -40.67 -46.27
CA ALA A 277 57.61 -40.86 -45.07
C ALA A 277 57.84 -39.79 -43.97
N ALA A 278 59.03 -39.17 -43.90
CA ALA A 278 59.33 -38.11 -42.94
C ALA A 278 58.80 -36.73 -43.37
N ARG A 279 58.46 -36.54 -44.64
CA ARG A 279 57.92 -35.29 -45.18
C ARG A 279 56.39 -35.23 -45.05
N GLU A 280 55.69 -36.34 -45.27
CA GLU A 280 54.25 -36.46 -45.06
C GLU A 280 53.83 -36.24 -43.60
N ASP A 281 54.62 -36.73 -42.63
CA ASP A 281 54.33 -36.54 -41.20
C ASP A 281 54.49 -35.08 -40.73
N LEU A 282 55.44 -34.34 -41.33
CA LEU A 282 55.63 -32.91 -41.03
C LEU A 282 54.56 -32.02 -41.70
N ASP A 283 54.14 -32.35 -42.93
CA ASP A 283 53.07 -31.64 -43.63
C ASP A 283 51.69 -31.87 -42.95
N LEU A 284 51.44 -33.07 -42.41
CA LEU A 284 50.26 -33.36 -41.58
C LEU A 284 50.25 -32.59 -40.26
N LYS A 285 51.41 -32.46 -39.59
CA LYS A 285 51.53 -31.67 -38.34
C LYS A 285 51.38 -30.16 -38.58
N LEU A 286 51.88 -29.65 -39.70
CA LEU A 286 51.71 -28.23 -40.06
C LEU A 286 50.26 -27.92 -40.45
N ALA A 287 49.59 -28.81 -41.19
CA ALA A 287 48.18 -28.69 -41.52
C ALA A 287 47.29 -28.76 -40.26
N ALA A 288 47.60 -29.66 -39.32
CA ALA A 288 46.90 -29.73 -38.04
C ALA A 288 47.09 -28.46 -37.19
N ALA A 289 48.30 -27.90 -37.15
CA ALA A 289 48.58 -26.66 -36.41
C ALA A 289 47.89 -25.42 -37.02
N LEU A 290 47.78 -25.33 -38.34
CA LEU A 290 47.07 -24.24 -39.03
C LEU A 290 45.55 -24.30 -38.82
N VAL A 291 44.97 -25.50 -38.85
CA VAL A 291 43.55 -25.71 -38.49
C VAL A 291 43.31 -25.33 -37.03
N GLN A 292 44.22 -25.68 -36.13
CA GLN A 292 44.12 -25.32 -34.72
C GLN A 292 44.21 -23.80 -34.51
N GLY A 293 45.06 -23.09 -35.27
CA GLY A 293 45.10 -21.63 -35.29
C GLY A 293 43.80 -20.98 -35.76
N GLN A 294 43.20 -21.47 -36.85
CA GLN A 294 41.91 -20.97 -37.36
C GLN A 294 40.75 -21.21 -36.39
N THR A 295 40.75 -22.32 -35.64
CA THR A 295 39.73 -22.56 -34.62
C THR A 295 39.84 -21.63 -33.41
N VAL A 296 41.06 -21.19 -33.06
CA VAL A 296 41.27 -20.22 -31.98
C VAL A 296 40.76 -18.84 -32.38
N ASP A 297 41.05 -18.39 -33.61
CA ASP A 297 40.54 -17.10 -34.13
C ASP A 297 39.01 -17.08 -34.23
N ALA A 298 38.39 -18.17 -34.68
CA ALA A 298 36.94 -18.30 -34.70
C ALA A 298 36.32 -18.24 -33.28
N SER A 299 36.98 -18.86 -32.29
CA SER A 299 36.53 -18.77 -30.89
C SER A 299 36.71 -17.36 -30.31
N LEU A 300 37.73 -16.62 -30.78
CA LEU A 300 37.98 -15.25 -30.36
C LEU A 300 36.89 -14.31 -30.92
N GLU A 301 36.52 -14.45 -32.20
CA GLU A 301 35.40 -13.69 -32.78
C GLU A 301 34.07 -14.01 -32.09
N GLU A 302 33.81 -15.27 -31.77
CA GLU A 302 32.61 -15.68 -31.05
C GLU A 302 32.54 -15.08 -29.63
N THR A 303 33.68 -15.03 -28.93
CA THR A 303 33.76 -14.42 -27.59
C THR A 303 33.62 -12.90 -27.61
N VAL A 304 34.16 -12.22 -28.63
CA VAL A 304 33.99 -10.78 -28.83
C VAL A 304 32.53 -10.43 -29.12
N LEU A 305 31.84 -11.23 -29.95
CA LEU A 305 30.40 -11.05 -30.19
C LEU A 305 29.57 -11.28 -28.92
N LYS A 306 29.90 -12.33 -28.14
CA LYS A 306 29.25 -12.59 -26.84
C LYS A 306 29.45 -11.44 -25.86
N LEU A 307 30.64 -10.85 -25.81
CA LEU A 307 30.95 -9.70 -24.97
C LEU A 307 30.11 -8.47 -25.38
N ALA A 308 30.03 -8.18 -26.67
CA ALA A 308 29.23 -7.08 -27.20
C ALA A 308 27.73 -7.24 -26.89
N THR A 309 27.19 -8.46 -26.96
CA THR A 309 25.79 -8.71 -26.53
C THR A 309 25.59 -8.49 -25.04
N VAL A 310 26.53 -8.93 -24.19
CA VAL A 310 26.44 -8.72 -22.74
C VAL A 310 26.54 -7.23 -22.38
N GLU A 311 27.38 -6.46 -23.07
CA GLU A 311 27.48 -5.01 -22.89
C GLU A 311 26.16 -4.31 -23.27
N ALA A 312 25.52 -4.72 -24.38
CA ALA A 312 24.22 -4.18 -24.78
C ALA A 312 23.09 -4.55 -23.81
N GLU A 313 23.09 -5.78 -23.27
CA GLU A 313 22.17 -6.21 -22.22
C GLU A 313 22.37 -5.42 -20.92
N LEU A 314 23.62 -5.08 -20.59
CA LEU A 314 23.94 -4.27 -19.41
C LEU A 314 23.41 -2.84 -19.56
N GLU A 315 23.63 -2.18 -20.69
CA GLU A 315 23.06 -0.85 -20.98
C GLU A 315 21.53 -0.86 -20.93
N ALA A 316 20.89 -1.91 -21.47
CA ALA A 316 19.43 -2.06 -21.42
C ALA A 316 18.92 -2.21 -19.96
N ARG A 317 19.63 -2.99 -19.12
CA ARG A 317 19.30 -3.14 -17.70
C ARG A 317 19.51 -1.85 -16.91
N GLU A 318 20.56 -1.08 -17.20
CA GLU A 318 20.78 0.24 -16.61
C GLU A 318 19.65 1.23 -16.97
N GLY A 319 19.19 1.21 -18.22
CA GLY A 319 18.01 1.97 -18.66
C GLY A 319 16.73 1.56 -17.93
N ALA A 320 16.50 0.26 -17.76
CA ALA A 320 15.36 -0.25 -17.00
C ALA A 320 15.41 0.15 -15.52
N LEU A 321 16.60 0.08 -14.89
CA LEU A 321 16.81 0.51 -13.51
C LEU A 321 16.51 2.01 -13.34
N ALA A 322 16.96 2.85 -14.27
CA ALA A 322 16.66 4.28 -14.26
C ALA A 322 15.14 4.56 -14.38
N SER A 323 14.43 3.80 -15.22
CA SER A 323 12.98 3.89 -15.34
C SER A 323 12.26 3.50 -14.03
N VAL A 324 12.67 2.41 -13.40
CA VAL A 324 12.10 1.97 -12.11
C VAL A 324 12.38 2.98 -11.00
N GLN A 325 13.57 3.57 -10.96
CA GLN A 325 13.90 4.64 -10.02
C GLN A 325 13.03 5.90 -10.23
N ALA A 326 12.75 6.26 -11.49
CA ALA A 326 11.86 7.37 -11.81
C ALA A 326 10.41 7.10 -11.39
N GLN A 327 9.92 5.86 -11.61
CA GLN A 327 8.59 5.44 -11.16
C GLN A 327 8.48 5.43 -9.63
N LEU A 328 9.51 4.97 -8.93
CA LEU A 328 9.57 5.00 -7.46
C LEU A 328 9.55 6.44 -6.93
N ALA A 329 10.31 7.35 -7.54
CA ALA A 329 10.30 8.77 -7.18
C ALA A 329 8.91 9.41 -7.39
N ALA A 330 8.23 9.08 -8.48
CA ALA A 330 6.87 9.54 -8.75
C ALA A 330 5.85 8.97 -7.73
N ALA A 331 5.98 7.70 -7.36
CA ALA A 331 5.13 7.07 -6.36
C ALA A 331 5.33 7.68 -4.96
N LEU A 332 6.57 8.00 -4.58
CA LEU A 332 6.87 8.68 -3.31
C LEU A 332 6.27 10.10 -3.25
N LEU A 333 6.34 10.85 -4.35
CA LEU A 333 5.67 12.16 -4.48
C LEU A 333 4.15 12.03 -4.33
N GLY A 334 3.53 11.05 -4.99
CA GLY A 334 2.11 10.78 -4.84
C GLY A 334 1.71 10.38 -3.41
N LEU A 335 2.58 9.69 -2.69
CA LEU A 335 2.35 9.32 -1.28
C LEU A 335 2.41 10.54 -0.35
N GLU A 336 3.33 11.48 -0.61
CA GLU A 336 3.39 12.78 0.10
C GLU A 336 2.16 13.64 -0.16
N GLU A 337 1.69 13.69 -1.40
CA GLU A 337 0.46 14.40 -1.76
C GLU A 337 -0.77 13.81 -1.06
N ASN A 338 -0.93 12.49 -1.08
CA ASN A 338 -1.98 11.79 -0.35
C ASN A 338 -1.91 12.06 1.16
N ARG A 339 -0.71 12.10 1.74
CA ARG A 339 -0.51 12.41 3.16
C ARG A 339 -0.96 13.84 3.49
N ARG A 340 -0.72 14.78 2.58
CA ARG A 340 -1.19 16.17 2.70
C ARG A 340 -2.72 16.24 2.66
N THR A 341 -3.34 15.55 1.71
CA THR A 341 -4.81 15.47 1.59
C THR A 341 -5.45 14.86 2.84
N VAL A 342 -4.86 13.78 3.39
CA VAL A 342 -5.35 13.18 4.65
C VAL A 342 -5.25 14.17 5.81
N SER A 343 -4.15 14.93 5.91
CA SER A 343 -3.99 15.96 6.95
C SER A 343 -5.03 17.09 6.81
N GLU A 344 -5.34 17.50 5.58
CA GLU A 344 -6.36 18.52 5.31
C GLU A 344 -7.77 18.02 5.65
N LEU A 345 -8.10 16.77 5.28
CA LEU A 345 -9.37 16.13 5.64
C LEU A 345 -9.51 15.94 7.16
N GLN A 346 -8.42 15.62 7.86
CA GLN A 346 -8.42 15.53 9.33
C GLN A 346 -8.67 16.89 9.97
N ALA A 347 -8.09 17.98 9.43
CA ALA A 347 -8.35 19.33 9.92
C ALA A 347 -9.83 19.73 9.71
N GLN A 348 -10.40 19.44 8.54
CA GLN A 348 -11.82 19.67 8.25
C GLN A 348 -12.73 18.86 9.18
N LEU A 349 -12.39 17.60 9.46
CA LEU A 349 -13.16 16.77 10.39
C LEU A 349 -13.16 17.34 11.81
N VAL A 350 -12.04 17.86 12.29
CA VAL A 350 -11.95 18.51 13.61
C VAL A 350 -12.82 19.77 13.64
N GLU A 351 -12.83 20.56 12.57
CA GLU A 351 -13.67 21.75 12.45
C GLU A 351 -15.16 21.40 12.46
N GLU A 352 -15.58 20.39 11.70
CA GLU A 352 -16.96 19.91 11.68
C GLU A 352 -17.42 19.32 13.02
N VAL A 353 -16.54 18.58 13.72
CA VAL A 353 -16.83 18.07 15.07
C VAL A 353 -16.98 19.21 16.07
N ALA A 354 -16.16 20.26 15.97
CA ALA A 354 -16.30 21.45 16.81
C ALA A 354 -17.60 22.22 16.49
N ALA A 355 -17.95 22.37 15.21
CA ALA A 355 -19.20 22.99 14.78
C ALA A 355 -20.41 22.22 15.32
N ARG A 356 -20.37 20.88 15.26
CA ARG A 356 -21.41 20.01 15.82
C ARG A 356 -21.52 20.14 17.33
N ALA A 357 -20.42 20.16 18.07
CA ALA A 357 -20.44 20.37 19.53
C ALA A 357 -21.07 21.73 19.90
N THR A 358 -20.79 22.76 19.10
CA THR A 358 -21.38 24.10 19.28
C THR A 358 -22.88 24.08 19.01
N ALA A 359 -23.33 23.38 17.95
CA ALA A 359 -24.75 23.21 17.65
C ALA A 359 -25.48 22.40 18.73
N GLU A 360 -24.87 21.34 19.28
CA GLU A 360 -25.42 20.55 20.37
C GLU A 360 -25.57 21.38 21.66
N ALA A 361 -24.61 22.27 21.96
CA ALA A 361 -24.71 23.21 23.07
C ALA A 361 -25.88 24.20 22.89
N GLN A 362 -26.06 24.77 21.69
CA GLN A 362 -27.18 25.66 21.38
C GLN A 362 -28.54 24.95 21.45
N VAL A 363 -28.61 23.67 21.08
CA VAL A 363 -29.81 22.84 21.26
C VAL A 363 -30.10 22.61 22.74
N GLY A 364 -29.08 22.39 23.56
CA GLY A 364 -29.20 22.27 25.02
C GLY A 364 -29.75 23.54 25.68
N GLU A 365 -29.21 24.70 25.30
CA GLU A 365 -29.66 26.01 25.78
C GLU A 365 -31.13 26.28 25.39
N ARG A 366 -31.47 26.09 24.11
CA ARG A 366 -32.85 26.23 23.63
C ARG A 366 -33.84 25.28 24.32
N ARG A 367 -33.39 24.08 24.70
CA ARG A 367 -34.21 23.12 25.45
C ARG A 367 -34.47 23.59 26.88
N SER A 368 -33.49 24.23 27.52
CA SER A 368 -33.65 24.88 28.82
C SER A 368 -34.64 26.04 28.72
N ASP A 369 -34.48 26.90 27.72
CA ASP A 369 -35.38 28.04 27.49
C ASP A 369 -36.81 27.55 27.30
N LEU A 370 -37.02 26.49 26.51
CA LEU A 370 -38.34 25.93 26.23
C LEU A 370 -38.98 25.31 27.48
N GLN A 371 -38.19 24.69 28.36
CA GLN A 371 -38.68 24.19 29.66
C GLN A 371 -39.07 25.32 30.61
N GLU A 372 -38.28 26.40 30.66
CA GLU A 372 -38.62 27.58 31.46
C GLU A 372 -39.90 28.23 30.95
N LEU A 373 -40.07 28.26 29.63
CA LEU A 373 -41.25 28.76 28.98
C LEU A 373 -42.51 27.93 29.24
N GLU A 374 -42.39 26.61 29.16
CA GLU A 374 -43.46 25.68 29.50
C GLU A 374 -43.86 25.84 30.97
N ALA A 375 -42.89 26.08 31.86
CA ALA A 375 -43.16 26.38 33.26
C ALA A 375 -43.89 27.73 33.44
N GLN A 376 -43.48 28.78 32.72
CA GLN A 376 -44.14 30.08 32.70
C GLN A 376 -45.56 29.99 32.14
N LEU A 377 -45.77 29.25 31.05
CA LEU A 377 -47.10 29.01 30.46
C LEU A 377 -47.99 28.21 31.41
N ALA A 378 -47.44 27.17 32.06
CA ALA A 378 -48.17 26.38 33.05
C ALA A 378 -48.52 27.20 34.29
N GLN A 379 -47.72 28.20 34.64
CA GLN A 379 -48.01 29.15 35.71
C GLN A 379 -49.08 30.16 35.26
N ALA A 380 -48.95 30.76 34.09
CA ALA A 380 -49.94 31.69 33.53
C ALA A 380 -51.30 31.03 33.32
N LEU A 381 -51.33 29.76 32.90
CA LEU A 381 -52.57 28.97 32.81
C LEU A 381 -53.18 28.69 34.18
N ARG A 382 -52.37 28.45 35.22
CA ARG A 382 -52.85 28.30 36.60
C ARG A 382 -53.42 29.62 37.14
N ASP A 383 -52.74 30.73 36.88
CA ASP A 383 -53.19 32.06 37.30
C ASP A 383 -54.45 32.49 36.55
N LYS A 384 -54.56 32.15 35.25
CA LYS A 384 -55.78 32.34 34.46
C LYS A 384 -56.94 31.48 34.98
N LEU A 385 -56.70 30.19 35.27
CA LEU A 385 -57.74 29.32 35.84
C LEU A 385 -58.22 29.82 37.21
N ALA A 386 -57.30 30.35 38.03
CA ALA A 386 -57.62 30.96 39.33
C ALA A 386 -58.47 32.24 39.18
N SER A 387 -58.14 33.10 38.21
CA SER A 387 -58.96 34.29 37.91
C SER A 387 -60.33 33.97 37.29
N GLU A 388 -60.44 32.91 36.47
CA GLU A 388 -61.73 32.42 35.95
C GLU A 388 -62.61 31.84 37.07
N THR A 389 -62.03 31.21 38.10
CA THR A 389 -62.78 30.79 39.30
C THR A 389 -63.26 31.97 40.16
N GLU A 390 -62.50 33.07 40.26
CA GLU A 390 -62.96 34.31 40.91
C GLU A 390 -64.02 35.06 40.07
N GLY A 391 -63.97 34.94 38.74
CA GLY A 391 -65.01 35.45 37.83
C GLY A 391 -66.33 34.68 37.92
N ALA A 392 -66.28 33.37 38.13
CA ALA A 392 -67.46 32.53 38.34
C ALA A 392 -68.19 32.85 39.66
N GLU A 393 -67.47 33.23 40.72
CA GLU A 393 -68.07 33.70 41.98
C GLU A 393 -68.70 35.10 41.84
N ARG A 394 -68.13 35.99 41.00
CA ARG A 394 -68.74 37.30 40.69
C ARG A 394 -69.95 37.20 39.76
N ALA A 395 -69.99 36.22 38.84
CA ALA A 395 -71.16 35.95 38.00
C ALA A 395 -72.36 35.43 38.83
N ALA A 396 -72.09 34.61 39.86
CA ALA A 396 -73.11 34.18 40.83
C ALA A 396 -73.65 35.35 41.69
N GLN A 397 -72.88 36.43 41.85
CA GLN A 397 -73.31 37.63 42.59
C GLN A 397 -74.18 38.58 41.74
N VAL A 398 -74.05 38.55 40.40
CA VAL A 398 -74.88 39.31 39.45
C VAL A 398 -76.25 38.64 39.21
N GLU A 399 -76.31 37.31 39.26
CA GLU A 399 -77.58 36.55 39.23
C GLU A 399 -78.39 36.74 40.54
N GLY A 400 -77.70 36.97 41.67
CA GLY A 400 -78.34 37.35 42.94
C GLY A 400 -78.89 38.79 42.96
N LEU A 401 -78.29 39.72 42.22
CA LEU A 401 -78.75 41.12 42.15
C LEU A 401 -79.89 41.33 41.13
N THR A 402 -79.98 40.49 40.11
CA THR A 402 -81.13 40.49 39.18
C THR A 402 -82.40 39.91 39.81
N ALA A 403 -82.26 38.98 40.77
CA ALA A 403 -83.38 38.51 41.59
C ALA A 403 -83.93 39.57 42.56
N GLN A 404 -83.07 40.50 43.05
CA GLN A 404 -83.50 41.60 43.93
C GLN A 404 -84.25 42.72 43.19
N VAL A 405 -83.96 42.93 41.90
CA VAL A 405 -84.70 43.89 41.06
C VAL A 405 -86.10 43.37 40.71
N ALA A 406 -86.25 42.07 40.43
CA ALA A 406 -87.55 41.45 40.17
C ALA A 406 -88.48 41.41 41.40
N ASP A 407 -87.93 41.26 42.61
CA ASP A 407 -88.69 41.33 43.87
C ASP A 407 -89.16 42.77 44.18
N LEU A 408 -88.35 43.78 43.85
CA LEU A 408 -88.71 45.20 44.01
C LEU A 408 -89.74 45.69 42.97
N GLU A 409 -89.75 45.17 41.75
CA GLU A 409 -90.79 45.44 40.76
C GLU A 409 -92.14 44.79 41.13
N THR A 410 -92.10 43.63 41.79
CA THR A 410 -93.29 42.93 42.28
C THR A 410 -93.87 43.61 43.54
N GLN A 411 -93.02 44.23 44.37
CA GLN A 411 -93.43 45.02 45.54
C GLN A 411 -93.93 46.43 45.17
N LEU A 412 -93.52 46.99 44.03
CA LEU A 412 -94.04 48.26 43.50
C LEU A 412 -95.40 48.09 42.79
N ALA A 413 -95.67 46.94 42.19
CA ALA A 413 -96.98 46.59 41.59
C ALA A 413 -98.07 46.29 42.65
N ALA A 414 -97.69 45.97 43.89
CA ALA A 414 -98.62 45.72 45.00
C ALA A 414 -98.91 46.96 45.88
N ALA A 415 -98.20 48.08 45.68
CA ALA A 415 -98.37 49.31 46.45
C ALA A 415 -99.11 50.44 45.69
N VAL A 416 -99.62 50.18 44.48
CA VAL A 416 -100.41 51.12 43.67
C VAL A 416 -101.90 50.68 43.53
N ALA A 417 -102.33 49.70 44.32
CA ALA A 417 -103.68 49.11 44.21
C ALA A 417 -104.52 49.13 45.50
N ALA A 418 -104.33 50.09 46.41
CA ALA A 418 -105.30 50.33 47.50
C ALA A 418 -105.25 51.78 48.02
N GLU A 419 -106.42 52.41 48.04
CA GLU A 419 -106.79 53.77 48.51
C GLU A 419 -106.44 54.95 47.59
N ALA A 420 -107.38 55.72 47.03
CA ALA A 420 -108.83 55.68 47.02
C ALA A 420 -109.30 56.70 45.96
N ASP A 421 -110.27 56.34 45.11
CA ASP A 421 -111.10 57.34 44.42
C ASP A 421 -112.49 57.30 45.05
N ALA A 422 -112.91 58.45 45.59
CA ALA A 422 -114.25 58.68 46.09
C ALA A 422 -115.19 59.00 44.92
N GLN A 423 -116.26 58.19 44.81
CA GLN A 423 -117.67 58.51 44.49
C GLN A 423 -117.94 59.79 43.64
N ASP A 424 -118.76 59.81 42.59
CA ASP A 424 -120.11 59.27 42.39
C ASP A 424 -120.48 59.62 40.91
N GLY A 425 -120.91 58.70 40.06
CA GLY A 425 -122.33 58.40 39.78
C GLY A 425 -122.59 58.57 38.26
N GLY A 426 -123.41 57.79 37.55
CA GLY A 426 -124.22 56.62 37.85
C GLY A 426 -124.71 55.98 36.55
N ALA A 427 -124.53 54.66 36.49
CA ALA A 427 -125.59 53.67 36.24
C ALA A 427 -126.23 53.61 34.83
N SER A 428 -125.93 52.57 34.02
CA SER A 428 -126.52 51.21 34.05
C SER A 428 -127.91 51.17 33.37
N LEU A 429 -128.45 50.09 32.82
CA LEU A 429 -128.38 48.64 32.99
C LEU A 429 -128.85 48.11 31.63
N ARG A 430 -128.13 47.14 31.04
CA ARG A 430 -128.53 45.73 30.93
C ARG A 430 -129.88 45.49 30.27
N GLU A 431 -129.96 44.35 29.59
CA GLU A 431 -131.21 43.68 29.24
C GLU A 431 -131.79 44.02 27.86
N ARG A 432 -131.04 43.60 26.83
CA ARG A 432 -131.56 43.05 25.56
C ARG A 432 -130.37 42.61 24.70
N LEU A 433 -129.90 41.38 24.68
CA LEU A 433 -130.69 40.17 24.59
C LEU A 433 -129.65 39.03 24.57
N ALA A 434 -129.56 38.28 25.65
CA ALA A 434 -129.16 36.89 25.56
C ALA A 434 -130.40 36.12 25.09
N THR A 435 -130.59 36.05 23.77
CA THR A 435 -131.52 35.16 23.04
C THR A 435 -131.35 35.60 21.59
N ALA A 436 -130.88 34.82 20.63
CA ALA A 436 -130.99 33.40 20.45
C ALA A 436 -129.80 33.06 19.54
N LEU A 437 -128.78 32.35 20.02
CA LEU A 437 -128.83 30.89 20.12
C LEU A 437 -129.77 30.29 19.08
N ALA A 438 -129.11 29.84 18.02
CA ALA A 438 -129.36 28.57 17.37
C ALA A 438 -130.76 28.32 16.80
N ALA A 439 -130.70 27.94 15.53
CA ALA A 439 -131.65 27.06 14.89
C ALA A 439 -133.01 27.68 14.57
N LYS A 440 -132.99 28.48 13.52
CA LYS A 440 -133.97 28.30 12.45
C LYS A 440 -133.17 28.19 11.15
N LEU A 441 -132.61 27.02 10.85
CA LEU A 441 -133.28 26.09 9.91
C LEU A 441 -133.93 26.92 8.81
N ALA A 442 -133.17 27.17 7.75
CA ALA A 442 -133.27 26.33 6.56
C ALA A 442 -134.57 26.59 5.81
N ALA A 443 -134.41 26.71 4.49
CA ALA A 443 -135.43 27.00 3.50
C ALA A 443 -135.86 28.48 3.53
N GLU A 444 -135.79 29.26 2.46
CA GLU A 444 -135.89 28.92 1.04
C GLU A 444 -135.34 30.15 0.27
N GLN A 445 -134.33 30.00 -0.57
CA GLN A 445 -134.42 29.51 -1.95
C GLN A 445 -134.84 30.59 -2.95
N LYS A 446 -133.98 30.71 -3.98
CA LYS A 446 -134.01 31.51 -5.22
C LYS A 446 -133.14 32.78 -5.13
N LEU A 447 -132.13 32.97 -5.97
CA LEU A 447 -131.96 32.51 -7.35
C LEU A 447 -130.49 32.75 -7.81
N ARG A 448 -129.84 31.72 -8.40
CA ARG A 448 -128.93 31.73 -9.58
C ARG A 448 -127.75 32.72 -9.63
N ASP A 449 -126.55 32.44 -10.13
CA ASP A 449 -125.88 31.37 -10.88
C ASP A 449 -124.36 31.75 -10.85
N GLY A 450 -123.44 30.81 -11.10
CA GLY A 450 -122.18 31.14 -11.81
C GLY A 450 -120.82 30.79 -11.18
N LEU A 451 -120.35 29.57 -11.48
CA LEU A 451 -119.03 29.19 -12.03
C LEU A 451 -117.72 29.26 -11.21
N ASN A 452 -117.19 28.05 -10.94
CA ASN A 452 -115.81 27.53 -11.02
C ASN A 452 -114.66 28.48 -11.41
N VAL A 453 -113.85 28.93 -10.43
CA VAL A 453 -112.49 29.47 -10.69
C VAL A 453 -111.45 29.08 -9.61
N GLU A 454 -111.86 28.73 -8.40
CA GLU A 454 -110.89 28.51 -7.30
C GLU A 454 -110.17 27.15 -7.35
N GLU A 455 -110.77 26.12 -7.95
CA GLU A 455 -110.21 24.76 -7.97
C GLU A 455 -109.12 24.59 -9.06
N GLU A 456 -109.21 25.31 -10.19
CA GLU A 456 -108.19 25.30 -11.24
C GLU A 456 -106.93 26.11 -10.86
N LEU A 457 -107.09 27.19 -10.10
CA LEU A 457 -105.96 28.02 -9.64
C LEU A 457 -105.09 27.29 -8.62
N ALA A 458 -105.71 26.51 -7.72
CA ALA A 458 -105.00 25.71 -6.72
C ALA A 458 -104.19 24.56 -7.36
N ALA A 459 -104.73 23.92 -8.40
CA ALA A 459 -104.03 22.87 -9.14
C ALA A 459 -102.85 23.42 -9.98
N ALA A 460 -103.00 24.61 -10.58
CA ALA A 460 -101.93 25.25 -11.36
C ALA A 460 -100.74 25.70 -10.49
N LEU A 461 -101.00 26.26 -9.31
CA LEU A 461 -99.96 26.66 -8.35
C LEU A 461 -99.20 25.46 -7.77
N ALA A 462 -99.88 24.32 -7.56
CA ALA A 462 -99.25 23.08 -7.13
C ALA A 462 -98.35 22.48 -8.23
N ALA A 463 -98.78 22.55 -9.49
CA ALA A 463 -97.98 22.11 -10.64
C ALA A 463 -96.74 23.00 -10.87
N GLN A 464 -96.86 24.32 -10.67
CA GLN A 464 -95.73 25.25 -10.77
C GLN A 464 -94.66 25.00 -9.70
N LYS A 465 -95.06 24.84 -8.44
CA LYS A 465 -94.12 24.48 -7.35
C LYS A 465 -93.45 23.13 -7.56
N ALA A 466 -94.17 22.15 -8.13
CA ALA A 466 -93.59 20.85 -8.45
C ALA A 466 -92.55 20.94 -9.59
N ALA A 467 -92.78 21.79 -10.59
CA ALA A 467 -91.82 22.05 -11.67
C ALA A 467 -90.57 22.80 -11.18
N GLU A 468 -90.73 23.83 -10.35
CA GLU A 468 -89.61 24.57 -9.74
C GLU A 468 -88.73 23.67 -8.85
N ASN A 469 -89.34 22.77 -8.07
CA ASN A 469 -88.61 21.81 -7.25
C ASN A 469 -87.88 20.74 -8.09
N ALA A 470 -88.44 20.34 -9.24
CA ALA A 470 -87.79 19.40 -10.16
C ALA A 470 -86.60 20.02 -10.90
N GLU A 471 -86.70 21.31 -11.25
CA GLU A 471 -85.60 22.08 -11.87
C GLU A 471 -84.45 22.31 -10.88
N ALA A 472 -84.77 22.63 -9.61
CA ALA A 472 -83.77 22.73 -8.53
C ALA A 472 -83.07 21.39 -8.25
N ALA A 473 -83.80 20.27 -8.33
CA ALA A 473 -83.24 18.93 -8.20
C ALA A 473 -82.36 18.52 -9.40
N ALA A 474 -82.69 18.98 -10.61
CA ALA A 474 -81.89 18.73 -11.81
C ALA A 474 -80.58 19.56 -11.83
N LEU A 475 -80.63 20.81 -11.35
CA LEU A 475 -79.45 21.66 -11.17
C LEU A 475 -78.45 21.07 -10.18
N THR A 476 -78.94 20.53 -9.05
CA THR A 476 -78.08 19.88 -8.05
C THR A 476 -77.44 18.58 -8.54
N GLU A 477 -78.11 17.81 -9.40
CA GLU A 477 -77.52 16.60 -10.02
C GLU A 477 -76.48 16.94 -11.10
N ALA A 478 -76.68 18.04 -11.84
CA ALA A 478 -75.69 18.56 -12.80
C ALA A 478 -74.43 19.05 -12.08
N GLU A 479 -74.59 19.82 -10.99
CA GLU A 479 -73.47 20.24 -10.14
C GLU A 479 -72.71 19.03 -9.54
N ARG A 480 -73.43 17.96 -9.18
CA ARG A 480 -72.83 16.73 -8.67
C ARG A 480 -72.00 16.00 -9.74
N ARG A 481 -72.47 15.97 -10.98
CA ARG A 481 -71.73 15.41 -12.12
C ARG A 481 -70.49 16.23 -12.46
N ASP A 482 -70.60 17.55 -12.43
CA ASP A 482 -69.46 18.44 -12.70
C ASP A 482 -68.39 18.31 -11.60
N ALA A 483 -68.80 18.16 -10.33
CA ALA A 483 -67.89 17.86 -9.23
C ALA A 483 -67.19 16.50 -9.40
N LEU A 484 -67.92 15.46 -9.82
CA LEU A 484 -67.34 14.13 -10.10
C LEU A 484 -66.39 14.14 -11.30
N LEU A 485 -66.70 14.89 -12.36
CA LEU A 485 -65.82 15.07 -13.51
C LEU A 485 -64.56 15.87 -13.16
N ALA A 486 -64.70 16.91 -12.33
CA ALA A 486 -63.56 17.67 -11.82
C ALA A 486 -62.64 16.78 -10.97
N GLU A 487 -63.21 15.95 -10.09
CA GLU A 487 -62.45 15.00 -9.28
C GLU A 487 -61.77 13.93 -10.14
N ALA A 488 -62.46 13.39 -11.15
CA ALA A 488 -61.89 12.41 -12.09
C ALA A 488 -60.74 13.01 -12.93
N ASN A 489 -60.89 14.24 -13.41
CA ASN A 489 -59.84 14.95 -14.16
C ASN A 489 -58.64 15.29 -13.28
N LYS A 490 -58.88 15.64 -12.01
CA LYS A 490 -57.82 15.85 -11.02
C LYS A 490 -57.06 14.55 -10.75
N ALA A 491 -57.76 13.44 -10.53
CA ALA A 491 -57.14 12.13 -10.35
C ALA A 491 -56.33 11.68 -11.57
N LEU A 492 -56.84 11.94 -12.79
CA LEU A 492 -56.11 11.65 -14.03
C LEU A 492 -54.84 12.49 -14.15
N SER A 493 -54.91 13.80 -13.86
CA SER A 493 -53.75 14.69 -13.86
C SER A 493 -52.69 14.29 -12.82
N GLU A 494 -53.10 13.84 -11.64
CA GLU A 494 -52.19 13.33 -10.61
C GLU A 494 -51.49 12.04 -11.08
N GLU A 495 -52.21 11.16 -11.79
CA GLU A 495 -51.65 9.91 -12.32
C GLU A 495 -50.71 10.14 -13.51
N GLU A 496 -51.03 11.09 -14.40
CA GLU A 496 -50.14 11.54 -15.48
C GLU A 496 -48.85 12.15 -14.92
N ALA A 497 -48.94 12.93 -13.82
CA ALA A 497 -47.77 13.49 -13.15
C ALA A 497 -46.86 12.39 -12.55
N LYS A 498 -47.44 11.38 -11.89
CA LYS A 498 -46.70 10.21 -11.37
C LYS A 498 -46.05 9.39 -12.48
N SER A 499 -46.75 9.22 -13.61
CA SER A 499 -46.22 8.51 -14.78
C SER A 499 -45.05 9.29 -15.41
N ALA A 500 -45.17 10.60 -15.55
CA ALA A 500 -44.10 11.47 -16.04
C ALA A 500 -42.88 11.46 -15.09
N GLU A 501 -43.10 11.43 -13.79
CA GLU A 501 -42.05 11.30 -12.79
C GLU A 501 -41.35 9.93 -12.87
N SER A 502 -42.11 8.84 -13.02
CA SER A 502 -41.56 7.49 -13.24
C SER A 502 -40.72 7.42 -14.52
N LEU A 503 -41.17 8.04 -15.62
CA LEU A 503 -40.38 8.11 -16.86
C LEU A 503 -39.08 8.90 -16.68
N ARG A 504 -39.10 9.99 -15.90
CA ARG A 504 -37.88 10.73 -15.54
C ARG A 504 -36.94 9.89 -14.68
N GLN A 505 -37.46 9.13 -13.72
CA GLN A 505 -36.67 8.20 -12.92
C GLN A 505 -36.03 7.11 -13.78
N ILE A 506 -36.77 6.52 -14.72
CA ILE A 506 -36.24 5.52 -15.67
C ILE A 506 -35.14 6.14 -16.56
N ALA A 507 -35.34 7.37 -17.04
CA ALA A 507 -34.32 8.06 -17.84
C ALA A 507 -33.04 8.33 -17.03
N ALA A 508 -33.18 8.77 -15.77
CA ALA A 508 -32.05 8.96 -14.86
C ALA A 508 -31.33 7.64 -14.55
N LEU A 509 -32.07 6.56 -14.33
CA LEU A 509 -31.49 5.22 -14.11
C LEU A 509 -30.72 4.75 -15.34
N ASN A 510 -31.26 4.95 -16.54
CA ASN A 510 -30.57 4.60 -17.79
C ASN A 510 -29.29 5.41 -17.99
N GLN A 511 -29.28 6.70 -17.62
CA GLN A 511 -28.05 7.50 -17.61
C GLN A 511 -27.03 6.96 -16.61
N GLN A 512 -27.46 6.60 -15.39
CA GLN A 512 -26.59 5.99 -14.38
C GLN A 512 -26.02 4.64 -14.84
N ILE A 513 -26.84 3.79 -15.47
CA ILE A 513 -26.39 2.51 -16.06
C ILE A 513 -25.36 2.75 -17.17
N GLY A 514 -25.53 3.79 -18.00
CA GLY A 514 -24.57 4.18 -19.01
C GLY A 514 -23.22 4.64 -18.42
N ALA A 515 -23.28 5.44 -17.35
CA ALA A 515 -22.08 5.87 -16.62
C ALA A 515 -21.35 4.69 -15.97
N LEU A 516 -22.09 3.77 -15.33
CA LEU A 516 -21.53 2.55 -14.74
C LEU A 516 -20.90 1.63 -15.79
N ARG A 517 -21.54 1.45 -16.96
CA ARG A 517 -20.93 0.71 -18.09
C ARG A 517 -19.62 1.34 -18.56
N THR A 518 -19.55 2.66 -18.60
CA THR A 518 -18.33 3.38 -18.99
C THR A 518 -17.22 3.18 -17.95
N GLN A 519 -17.56 3.27 -16.65
CA GLN A 519 -16.63 3.00 -15.56
C GLN A 519 -16.14 1.54 -15.55
N LEU A 520 -17.02 0.57 -15.80
CA LEU A 520 -16.66 -0.84 -15.94
C LEU A 520 -15.72 -1.08 -17.13
N GLY A 521 -15.97 -0.43 -18.27
CA GLY A 521 -15.06 -0.50 -19.43
C GLY A 521 -13.67 0.07 -19.13
N GLN A 522 -13.60 1.18 -18.37
CA GLN A 522 -12.33 1.75 -17.92
C GLN A 522 -11.59 0.81 -16.97
N LEU A 523 -12.29 0.25 -15.98
CA LEU A 523 -11.73 -0.74 -15.05
C LEU A 523 -11.21 -1.98 -15.78
N GLN A 524 -11.95 -2.48 -16.76
CA GLN A 524 -11.54 -3.63 -17.56
C GLN A 524 -10.30 -3.32 -18.41
N THR A 525 -10.22 -2.13 -19.01
CA THR A 525 -9.02 -1.68 -19.73
C THR A 525 -7.80 -1.62 -18.81
N ILE A 526 -7.97 -1.15 -17.57
CA ILE A 526 -6.89 -1.12 -16.58
C ILE A 526 -6.48 -2.55 -16.21
N LEU A 527 -7.42 -3.45 -15.98
CA LEU A 527 -7.13 -4.85 -15.66
C LEU A 527 -6.39 -5.56 -16.81
N ASP A 528 -6.79 -5.31 -18.05
CA ASP A 528 -6.12 -5.86 -19.24
C ASP A 528 -4.67 -5.33 -19.35
N ASP A 529 -4.42 -4.04 -19.11
CA ASP A 529 -3.06 -3.46 -19.07
C ASP A 529 -2.23 -4.06 -17.93
N TYR A 530 -2.81 -4.28 -16.74
CA TYR A 530 -2.12 -4.97 -15.64
C TYR A 530 -1.79 -6.42 -16.01
N ALA A 531 -2.71 -7.15 -16.64
CA ALA A 531 -2.49 -8.53 -17.05
C ALA A 531 -1.38 -8.65 -18.10
N GLU A 532 -1.33 -7.74 -19.08
CA GLU A 532 -0.24 -7.69 -20.07
C GLU A 532 1.12 -7.39 -19.41
N ARG A 533 1.16 -6.46 -18.46
CA ARG A 533 2.39 -6.15 -17.71
C ARG A 533 2.85 -7.29 -16.83
N ASP A 534 1.94 -7.98 -16.17
CA ASP A 534 2.25 -9.14 -15.33
C ASP A 534 2.81 -10.29 -16.16
N ALA A 535 2.21 -10.57 -17.33
CA ALA A 535 2.74 -11.53 -18.29
C ALA A 535 4.15 -11.14 -18.78
N ALA A 536 4.38 -9.86 -19.09
CA ALA A 536 5.70 -9.38 -19.49
C ALA A 536 6.74 -9.49 -18.36
N ALA A 537 6.35 -9.20 -17.11
CA ALA A 537 7.21 -9.34 -15.94
C ALA A 537 7.55 -10.81 -15.64
N GLN A 538 6.59 -11.72 -15.81
CA GLN A 538 6.79 -13.16 -15.65
C GLN A 538 7.83 -13.69 -16.67
N VAL A 539 7.72 -13.29 -17.94
CA VAL A 539 8.69 -13.65 -18.99
C VAL A 539 10.09 -13.09 -18.66
N GLN A 540 10.17 -11.87 -18.14
CA GLN A 540 11.44 -11.28 -17.70
C GLN A 540 12.05 -12.05 -16.51
N LEU A 541 11.23 -12.49 -15.55
CA LEU A 541 11.70 -13.29 -14.41
C LEU A 541 12.21 -14.67 -14.85
N GLU A 542 11.54 -15.32 -15.79
CA GLU A 542 12.02 -16.59 -16.38
C GLU A 542 13.34 -16.40 -17.13
N ALA A 543 13.45 -15.33 -17.95
CA ALA A 543 14.69 -14.99 -18.64
C ALA A 543 15.82 -14.71 -17.64
N LEU A 544 15.56 -13.92 -16.59
CA LEU A 544 16.53 -13.61 -15.55
C LEU A 544 16.95 -14.85 -14.75
N GLY A 545 16.02 -15.77 -14.50
CA GLY A 545 16.29 -17.05 -13.86
C GLY A 545 17.18 -17.96 -14.72
N SER A 546 16.92 -18.01 -16.02
CA SER A 546 17.76 -18.72 -17.00
C SER A 546 19.17 -18.12 -17.06
N ASP A 547 19.29 -16.80 -17.14
CA ASP A 547 20.56 -16.08 -17.15
C ASP A 547 21.37 -16.29 -15.87
N LEU A 548 20.70 -16.26 -14.71
CA LEU A 548 21.34 -16.50 -13.42
C LEU A 548 21.85 -17.94 -13.32
N ASN A 549 21.06 -18.92 -13.77
CA ASN A 549 21.49 -20.31 -13.81
C ASN A 549 22.68 -20.51 -14.77
N ALA A 550 22.67 -19.84 -15.93
CA ALA A 550 23.78 -19.87 -16.87
C ALA A 550 25.04 -19.18 -16.29
N ALA A 551 24.89 -18.07 -15.56
CA ALA A 551 25.98 -17.37 -14.90
C ALA A 551 26.57 -18.18 -13.74
N LEU A 552 25.72 -18.82 -12.92
CA LEU A 552 26.16 -19.74 -11.86
C LEU A 552 26.88 -20.97 -12.43
N ALA A 553 26.38 -21.54 -13.53
CA ALA A 553 27.06 -22.64 -14.21
C ALA A 553 28.43 -22.23 -14.76
N ARG A 554 28.54 -21.03 -15.34
CA ARG A 554 29.82 -20.46 -15.80
C ARG A 554 30.78 -20.21 -14.64
N ALA A 555 30.33 -19.59 -13.55
CA ALA A 555 31.14 -19.36 -12.35
C ALA A 555 31.63 -20.68 -11.73
N ALA A 556 30.75 -21.68 -11.63
CA ALA A 556 31.11 -23.01 -11.11
C ALA A 556 32.06 -23.77 -12.06
N ALA A 557 32.03 -23.50 -13.37
CA ALA A 557 32.96 -24.06 -14.34
C ALA A 557 34.34 -23.37 -14.26
N GLU A 558 34.38 -22.04 -14.13
CA GLU A 558 35.61 -21.27 -13.92
C GLU A 558 36.30 -21.63 -12.61
N GLU A 559 35.54 -21.77 -11.52
CA GLU A 559 36.08 -22.18 -10.23
C GLU A 559 36.67 -23.60 -10.28
N ARG A 560 35.98 -24.54 -10.95
CA ARG A 560 36.51 -25.90 -11.19
C ARG A 560 37.78 -25.86 -12.03
N LYS A 561 37.82 -25.07 -13.10
CA LYS A 561 39.01 -24.90 -13.96
C LYS A 561 40.19 -24.34 -13.17
N ARG A 562 39.95 -23.37 -12.29
CA ARG A 562 40.98 -22.78 -11.44
C ARG A 562 41.58 -23.81 -10.47
N ARG A 563 40.75 -24.61 -9.80
CA ARG A 563 41.22 -25.69 -8.92
C ARG A 563 42.06 -26.73 -9.66
N LEU A 564 41.63 -27.14 -10.84
CA LEU A 564 42.38 -28.12 -11.65
C LEU A 564 43.75 -27.58 -12.09
N LEU A 565 43.84 -26.29 -12.44
CA LEU A 565 45.11 -25.65 -12.78
C LEU A 565 46.04 -25.56 -11.57
N GLU A 566 45.51 -25.18 -10.40
CA GLU A 566 46.27 -25.11 -9.15
C GLU A 566 46.76 -26.50 -8.70
N GLU A 567 45.95 -27.55 -8.86
CA GLU A 567 46.35 -28.94 -8.58
C GLU A 567 47.43 -29.42 -9.54
N ALA A 568 47.29 -29.14 -10.84
CA ALA A 568 48.28 -29.50 -11.85
C ALA A 568 49.64 -28.81 -11.62
N GLU A 569 49.62 -27.52 -11.26
CA GLU A 569 50.83 -26.77 -10.93
C GLU A 569 51.50 -27.33 -9.66
N ARG A 570 50.70 -27.68 -8.65
CA ARG A 570 51.21 -28.28 -7.41
C ARG A 570 51.91 -29.61 -7.67
N ILE A 571 51.32 -30.48 -8.48
CA ILE A 571 51.92 -31.77 -8.87
C ILE A 571 53.25 -31.55 -9.62
N ARG A 572 53.29 -30.59 -10.55
CA ARG A 572 54.52 -30.27 -11.30
C ARG A 572 55.65 -29.83 -10.38
N LEU A 573 55.37 -28.91 -9.46
CA LEU A 573 56.36 -28.39 -8.51
C LEU A 573 56.87 -29.46 -7.55
N GLU A 574 56.00 -30.38 -7.14
CA GLU A 574 56.39 -31.48 -6.26
C GLU A 574 57.30 -32.50 -6.97
N GLN A 575 57.04 -32.80 -8.25
CA GLN A 575 57.93 -33.63 -9.08
C GLN A 575 59.31 -32.99 -9.28
N GLU A 576 59.35 -31.69 -9.56
CA GLU A 576 60.61 -30.94 -9.71
C GLU A 576 61.42 -30.94 -8.42
N LYS A 577 60.77 -30.74 -7.27
CA LYS A 577 61.41 -30.80 -5.95
C LYS A 577 61.98 -32.19 -5.64
N ILE A 578 61.26 -33.26 -5.99
CA ILE A 578 61.74 -34.64 -5.81
C ILE A 578 62.97 -34.90 -6.67
N ALA A 579 62.99 -34.43 -7.93
CA ALA A 579 64.14 -34.58 -8.83
C ALA A 579 65.39 -33.85 -8.29
N LEU A 580 65.23 -32.59 -7.86
CA LEU A 580 66.33 -31.81 -7.28
C LEU A 580 66.88 -32.42 -5.99
N GLN A 581 66.01 -33.02 -5.16
CA GLN A 581 66.44 -33.71 -3.95
C GLN A 581 67.21 -35.01 -4.24
N ALA A 582 66.84 -35.73 -5.31
CA ALA A 582 67.58 -36.92 -5.75
C ALA A 582 68.99 -36.54 -6.24
N GLU A 583 69.09 -35.50 -7.09
CA GLU A 583 70.38 -34.99 -7.59
C GLU A 583 71.31 -34.52 -6.46
N ALA A 584 70.79 -33.75 -5.51
CA ALA A 584 71.56 -33.29 -4.35
C ALA A 584 72.08 -34.44 -3.48
N LYS A 585 71.30 -35.53 -3.36
CA LYS A 585 71.69 -36.72 -2.59
C LYS A 585 72.79 -37.51 -3.30
N ASP A 586 72.69 -37.68 -4.62
CA ASP A 586 73.70 -38.37 -5.43
C ASP A 586 75.03 -37.61 -5.39
N LEU A 587 75.00 -36.28 -5.49
CA LEU A 587 76.19 -35.43 -5.38
C LEU A 587 76.86 -35.54 -4.00
N ALA A 588 76.06 -35.56 -2.92
CA ALA A 588 76.58 -35.72 -1.56
C ALA A 588 77.22 -37.10 -1.33
N GLN A 589 76.63 -38.16 -1.89
CA GLN A 589 77.14 -39.52 -1.78
C GLN A 589 78.46 -39.69 -2.56
N TYR A 590 78.54 -39.16 -3.77
CA TYR A 590 79.77 -39.15 -4.58
C TYR A 590 80.91 -38.42 -3.86
N ARG A 591 80.61 -37.27 -3.24
CA ARG A 591 81.59 -36.51 -2.45
C ARG A 591 82.15 -37.31 -1.28
N SER A 592 81.32 -38.04 -0.54
CA SER A 592 81.77 -38.86 0.58
C SER A 592 82.62 -40.06 0.15
N GLU A 593 82.30 -40.69 -0.99
CA GLU A 593 83.10 -41.80 -1.53
C GLU A 593 84.45 -41.31 -2.08
N PHE A 594 84.45 -40.19 -2.82
CA PHE A 594 85.67 -39.56 -3.35
C PHE A 594 86.65 -39.16 -2.24
N PHE A 595 86.20 -38.45 -1.20
CA PHE A 595 87.08 -38.04 -0.10
C PHE A 595 87.53 -39.21 0.77
N GLY A 596 86.73 -40.27 0.87
CA GLY A 596 87.14 -41.52 1.53
C GLY A 596 88.30 -42.20 0.81
N GLN A 597 88.25 -42.28 -0.52
CA GLN A 597 89.33 -42.85 -1.35
C GLN A 597 90.60 -41.98 -1.29
N LEU A 598 90.47 -40.66 -1.40
CA LEU A 598 91.61 -39.73 -1.33
C LEU A 598 92.30 -39.77 0.04
N ARG A 599 91.53 -39.89 1.14
CA ARG A 599 92.06 -40.07 2.50
C ARG A 599 92.88 -41.36 2.65
N ASN A 600 92.42 -42.47 2.07
CA ASN A 600 93.11 -43.76 2.16
C ASN A 600 94.45 -43.77 1.40
N LEU A 601 94.55 -43.06 0.27
CA LEU A 601 95.79 -42.97 -0.50
C LEU A 601 96.85 -42.08 0.18
N LEU A 602 96.44 -41.05 0.92
CA LEU A 602 97.32 -40.05 1.52
C LEU A 602 97.69 -40.29 2.99
N GLY A 603 96.94 -41.13 3.72
CA GLY A 603 97.14 -41.38 5.16
C GLY A 603 98.38 -42.19 5.55
N THR A 604 99.14 -42.70 4.58
CA THR A 604 100.24 -43.66 4.82
C THR A 604 101.64 -43.02 4.74
N GLN A 605 101.74 -41.69 4.66
CA GLN A 605 103.00 -40.95 4.45
C GLN A 605 103.52 -40.33 5.77
N GLU A 606 104.80 -40.52 6.10
CA GLU A 606 105.45 -39.85 7.25
C GLU A 606 105.59 -38.33 7.01
N GLY A 607 105.16 -37.51 7.98
CA GLY A 607 105.35 -36.05 7.99
C GLY A 607 104.10 -35.20 7.71
N VAL A 608 103.00 -35.79 7.25
CA VAL A 608 101.72 -35.09 6.98
C VAL A 608 100.68 -35.45 8.04
N ARG A 609 100.05 -34.46 8.67
CA ARG A 609 98.92 -34.69 9.59
C ARG A 609 97.61 -34.38 8.88
N ILE A 610 96.72 -35.36 8.83
CA ILE A 610 95.38 -35.22 8.25
C ILE A 610 94.40 -34.86 9.38
N VAL A 611 93.73 -33.73 9.26
CA VAL A 611 92.67 -33.29 10.20
C VAL A 611 91.41 -33.01 9.38
N GLY A 612 90.45 -33.95 9.43
CA GLY A 612 89.23 -33.87 8.63
C GLY A 612 89.52 -33.98 7.13
N ASP A 613 89.22 -32.91 6.39
CA ASP A 613 89.42 -32.75 4.93
C ASP A 613 90.67 -31.91 4.58
N ARG A 614 91.57 -31.68 5.54
CA ARG A 614 92.72 -30.78 5.40
C ARG A 614 94.05 -31.50 5.64
N PHE A 615 95.03 -31.20 4.80
CA PHE A 615 96.42 -31.65 4.95
C PHE A 615 97.23 -30.54 5.61
N VAL A 616 97.76 -30.80 6.80
CA VAL A 616 98.47 -29.78 7.59
C VAL A 616 99.96 -30.04 7.60
N PHE A 617 100.72 -29.02 7.17
CA PHE A 617 102.18 -28.99 7.17
C PHE A 617 102.68 -27.99 8.21
N SER A 618 103.68 -28.39 9.00
CA SER A 618 104.37 -27.44 9.87
C SER A 618 105.16 -26.44 9.02
N SER A 619 105.02 -25.15 9.31
CA SER A 619 105.69 -24.10 8.54
C SER A 619 107.21 -24.18 8.62
N GLU A 620 107.79 -24.78 9.66
CA GLU A 620 109.25 -24.93 9.83
C GLU A 620 109.86 -26.00 8.93
N VAL A 621 109.04 -26.94 8.46
CA VAL A 621 109.44 -27.97 7.50
C VAL A 621 109.47 -27.37 6.09
N LEU A 622 108.46 -26.53 5.78
CA LEU A 622 108.30 -25.96 4.45
C LEU A 622 109.18 -24.72 4.21
N PHE A 623 109.44 -23.93 5.25
CA PHE A 623 110.10 -22.64 5.13
C PHE A 623 111.18 -22.47 6.21
N PRO A 624 112.27 -21.75 5.89
CA PRO A 624 113.19 -21.30 6.92
C PRO A 624 112.48 -20.32 7.89
N PRO A 625 112.94 -20.20 9.16
CA PRO A 625 112.36 -19.29 10.13
C PRO A 625 112.26 -17.84 9.58
N GLY A 626 111.06 -17.25 9.66
CA GLY A 626 110.79 -15.90 9.16
C GLY A 626 110.78 -15.72 7.62
N GLY A 627 111.12 -16.74 6.84
CA GLY A 627 111.10 -16.70 5.38
C GLY A 627 109.79 -17.20 4.77
N ALA A 628 109.56 -16.87 3.49
CA ALA A 628 108.41 -17.35 2.71
C ALA A 628 108.79 -18.07 1.41
N GLU A 629 110.09 -18.29 1.16
CA GLU A 629 110.57 -19.14 0.07
C GLU A 629 110.67 -20.58 0.56
N LEU A 630 110.17 -21.53 -0.23
CA LEU A 630 110.17 -22.95 0.12
C LEU A 630 111.61 -23.48 0.22
N SER A 631 111.92 -24.18 1.31
CA SER A 631 113.17 -24.95 1.43
C SER A 631 113.19 -26.12 0.45
N PRO A 632 114.37 -26.67 0.08
CA PRO A 632 114.45 -27.88 -0.73
C PRO A 632 113.66 -29.06 -0.14
N GLU A 633 113.66 -29.20 1.18
CA GLU A 633 112.88 -30.20 1.90
C GLU A 633 111.38 -29.90 1.78
N GLY A 634 110.98 -28.64 1.93
CA GLY A 634 109.60 -28.20 1.76
C GLY A 634 109.05 -28.42 0.35
N GLN A 635 109.87 -28.18 -0.67
CA GLN A 635 109.56 -28.49 -2.06
C GLN A 635 109.30 -29.98 -2.27
N ALA A 636 110.13 -30.86 -1.68
CA ALA A 636 109.94 -32.30 -1.77
C ALA A 636 108.64 -32.76 -1.09
N GLU A 637 108.27 -32.19 0.07
CA GLU A 637 107.00 -32.51 0.74
C GLU A 637 105.77 -32.05 -0.07
N VAL A 638 105.82 -30.84 -0.62
CA VAL A 638 104.75 -30.33 -1.50
C VAL A 638 104.62 -31.16 -2.78
N ALA A 639 105.75 -31.61 -3.35
CA ALA A 639 105.77 -32.46 -4.53
C ALA A 639 105.09 -33.81 -4.34
N LYS A 640 105.20 -34.42 -3.15
CA LYS A 640 104.51 -35.68 -2.83
C LYS A 640 103.00 -35.52 -2.92
N VAL A 641 102.45 -34.45 -2.34
CA VAL A 641 101.00 -34.17 -2.41
C VAL A 641 100.57 -33.94 -3.85
N ALA A 642 101.28 -33.05 -4.56
CA ALA A 642 100.99 -32.73 -5.94
C ALA A 642 100.97 -33.95 -6.86
N GLY A 643 101.92 -34.88 -6.71
CA GLY A 643 101.97 -36.11 -7.51
C GLY A 643 100.76 -37.02 -7.29
N ILE A 644 100.25 -37.10 -6.05
CA ILE A 644 99.03 -37.86 -5.75
C ILE A 644 97.81 -37.17 -6.36
N LEU A 645 97.75 -35.84 -6.31
CA LEU A 645 96.66 -35.09 -6.92
C LEU A 645 96.64 -35.27 -8.44
N GLN A 646 97.78 -35.19 -9.11
CA GLN A 646 97.88 -35.42 -10.55
C GLN A 646 97.38 -36.81 -10.97
N GLY A 647 97.55 -37.83 -10.12
CA GLY A 647 97.05 -39.17 -10.40
C GLY A 647 95.53 -39.33 -10.29
N VAL A 648 94.82 -38.37 -9.68
CA VAL A 648 93.37 -38.44 -9.42
C VAL A 648 92.58 -37.34 -10.15
N ILE A 649 93.23 -36.26 -10.57
CA ILE A 649 92.59 -35.08 -11.18
C ILE A 649 91.74 -35.44 -12.42
N ASP A 650 92.20 -36.37 -13.26
CA ASP A 650 91.52 -36.77 -14.48
C ASP A 650 90.28 -37.65 -14.24
N ASP A 651 90.17 -38.28 -13.05
CA ASP A 651 89.03 -39.10 -12.67
C ASP A 651 87.87 -38.26 -12.07
N ILE A 652 88.09 -36.96 -11.85
CA ILE A 652 87.07 -36.07 -11.29
C ILE A 652 86.15 -35.56 -12.41
N PRO A 653 84.83 -35.84 -12.35
CA PRO A 653 83.88 -35.38 -13.37
C PRO A 653 83.92 -33.87 -13.58
N SER A 654 83.84 -33.43 -14.84
CA SER A 654 83.93 -32.01 -15.21
C SER A 654 82.78 -31.14 -14.70
N ASN A 655 81.68 -31.73 -14.22
CA ASN A 655 80.55 -31.04 -13.61
C ASN A 655 80.78 -30.70 -12.12
N ILE A 656 81.88 -31.18 -11.51
CA ILE A 656 82.24 -30.83 -10.14
C ILE A 656 83.27 -29.69 -10.19
N ASP A 657 82.85 -28.50 -9.72
CA ASP A 657 83.73 -27.34 -9.67
C ASP A 657 84.54 -27.30 -8.37
N TRP A 658 85.66 -28.01 -8.34
CA TRP A 658 86.54 -28.11 -7.16
C TRP A 658 87.77 -27.22 -7.30
N ILE A 659 88.28 -26.74 -6.17
CA ILE A 659 89.58 -26.08 -6.05
C ILE A 659 90.35 -26.61 -4.83
N LEU A 660 91.67 -26.67 -4.96
CA LEU A 660 92.59 -26.91 -3.85
C LEU A 660 93.04 -25.55 -3.29
N ARG A 661 92.53 -25.24 -2.11
CA ARG A 661 92.87 -24.02 -1.37
C ARG A 661 94.05 -24.29 -0.44
N VAL A 662 95.07 -23.45 -0.54
CA VAL A 662 96.27 -23.45 0.30
C VAL A 662 96.14 -22.30 1.30
N ASP A 663 95.95 -22.65 2.57
CA ASP A 663 95.70 -21.73 3.67
C ASP A 663 96.98 -21.56 4.50
N GLY A 664 97.52 -20.35 4.57
CA GLY A 664 98.69 -20.01 5.36
C GLY A 664 98.31 -19.42 6.72
N HIS A 665 99.02 -19.85 7.78
CA HIS A 665 98.80 -19.37 9.15
C HIS A 665 100.12 -19.04 9.87
N THR A 666 100.06 -18.07 10.78
CA THR A 666 101.17 -17.70 11.69
C THR A 666 100.80 -17.96 13.15
N ASP A 667 101.75 -17.76 14.04
CA ASP A 667 101.46 -17.57 15.46
C ASP A 667 101.11 -16.10 15.74
N ASP A 668 100.89 -15.79 17.02
CA ASP A 668 100.52 -14.50 17.54
C ASP A 668 101.70 -13.56 17.83
N VAL A 669 102.95 -13.97 17.52
CA VAL A 669 104.13 -13.13 17.73
C VAL A 669 104.18 -12.06 16.64
N PRO A 670 104.15 -10.76 16.97
CA PRO A 670 104.21 -9.71 15.96
C PRO A 670 105.54 -9.72 15.20
N ILE A 671 105.48 -9.70 13.87
CA ILE A 671 106.66 -9.51 13.02
C ILE A 671 107.08 -8.04 13.11
N THR A 672 108.33 -7.78 13.48
CA THR A 672 108.89 -6.42 13.55
C THR A 672 110.27 -6.39 12.87
N GLY A 673 110.49 -5.42 11.98
CA GLY A 673 111.81 -5.17 11.37
C GLY A 673 112.30 -6.17 10.30
N GLY A 674 111.39 -6.79 9.53
CA GLY A 674 111.70 -7.73 8.43
C GLY A 674 111.10 -7.33 7.08
N THR A 675 111.13 -8.23 6.09
CA THR A 675 110.61 -8.01 4.73
C THR A 675 109.08 -7.90 4.65
N PHE A 676 108.35 -8.50 5.59
CA PHE A 676 106.90 -8.50 5.64
C PHE A 676 106.40 -7.51 6.68
N ALA A 677 105.34 -6.78 6.36
CA ALA A 677 104.73 -5.75 7.20
C ALA A 677 104.04 -6.33 8.44
N ASP A 678 103.37 -7.49 8.29
CA ASP A 678 102.68 -8.17 9.38
C ASP A 678 102.50 -9.69 9.14
N ASN A 679 101.84 -10.35 10.09
CA ASN A 679 101.53 -11.78 10.04
C ASN A 679 100.54 -12.15 8.91
N TRP A 680 99.67 -11.23 8.48
CA TRP A 680 98.77 -11.47 7.34
C TRP A 680 99.59 -11.60 6.06
N GLU A 681 100.46 -10.63 5.79
CA GLU A 681 101.30 -10.63 4.61
C GLU A 681 102.21 -11.87 4.58
N LEU A 682 102.87 -12.21 5.69
CA LEU A 682 103.70 -13.42 5.75
C LEU A 682 102.90 -14.69 5.43
N SER A 683 101.71 -14.83 6.02
CA SER A 683 100.86 -16.01 5.79
C SER A 683 100.39 -16.14 4.35
N GLN A 684 100.02 -15.01 3.72
CA GLN A 684 99.54 -14.95 2.36
C GLN A 684 100.66 -15.23 1.35
N VAL A 685 101.84 -14.66 1.58
CA VAL A 685 103.01 -14.90 0.72
C VAL A 685 103.45 -16.36 0.82
N ARG A 686 103.50 -16.95 2.02
CA ARG A 686 103.82 -18.38 2.17
C ARG A 686 102.85 -19.30 1.44
N ALA A 687 101.55 -19.07 1.58
CA ALA A 687 100.52 -19.82 0.85
C ALA A 687 100.70 -19.67 -0.67
N LEU A 688 100.96 -18.44 -1.13
CA LEU A 688 101.19 -18.15 -2.54
C LEU A 688 102.47 -18.82 -3.07
N SER A 689 103.54 -18.88 -2.28
CA SER A 689 104.78 -19.58 -2.66
C SER A 689 104.55 -21.07 -2.90
N VAL A 690 103.70 -21.71 -2.08
CA VAL A 690 103.31 -23.12 -2.27
C VAL A 690 102.49 -23.28 -3.56
N VAL A 691 101.50 -22.41 -3.79
CA VAL A 691 100.68 -22.44 -5.00
C VAL A 691 101.52 -22.20 -6.25
N ARG A 692 102.42 -21.21 -6.24
CA ARG A 692 103.33 -20.94 -7.36
C ARG A 692 104.25 -22.12 -7.63
N TYR A 693 104.82 -22.73 -6.59
CA TYR A 693 105.62 -23.94 -6.78
C TYR A 693 104.81 -25.08 -7.41
N MET A 694 103.57 -25.29 -6.95
CA MET A 694 102.65 -26.27 -7.53
C MET A 694 102.32 -26.00 -9.01
N ILE A 695 102.15 -24.74 -9.40
CA ILE A 695 101.85 -24.35 -10.78
C ILE A 695 103.10 -24.42 -11.64
N ASP A 696 104.12 -23.65 -11.27
CA ASP A 696 105.27 -23.32 -12.13
C ASP A 696 106.26 -24.50 -12.24
N VAL A 697 106.40 -25.29 -11.17
CA VAL A 697 107.37 -26.39 -11.11
C VAL A 697 106.69 -27.74 -11.26
N LEU A 698 105.54 -27.93 -10.62
CA LEU A 698 104.86 -29.24 -10.61
C LEU A 698 103.79 -29.35 -11.72
N GLY A 699 103.33 -28.26 -12.32
CA GLY A 699 102.43 -28.28 -13.47
C GLY A 699 100.95 -28.46 -13.12
N LEU A 700 100.52 -28.14 -11.90
CA LEU A 700 99.10 -28.17 -11.54
C LEU A 700 98.33 -27.03 -12.23
N PRO A 701 97.08 -27.27 -12.71
CA PRO A 701 96.28 -26.25 -13.37
C PRO A 701 96.04 -25.02 -12.48
N PRO A 702 96.39 -23.80 -12.90
CA PRO A 702 96.22 -22.59 -12.09
C PRO A 702 94.77 -22.35 -11.65
N ALA A 703 93.80 -22.70 -12.50
CA ALA A 703 92.37 -22.54 -12.22
C ALA A 703 91.87 -23.43 -11.07
N ARG A 704 92.63 -24.45 -10.66
CA ARG A 704 92.29 -25.39 -9.58
C ARG A 704 92.99 -25.07 -8.26
N LEU A 705 93.73 -23.96 -8.18
CA LEU A 705 94.50 -23.60 -7.00
C LEU A 705 94.12 -22.21 -6.48
N SER A 706 94.05 -22.07 -5.16
CA SER A 706 93.81 -20.79 -4.51
C SER A 706 94.74 -20.65 -3.30
N ALA A 707 95.31 -19.46 -3.10
CA ALA A 707 96.21 -19.17 -1.98
C ALA A 707 95.57 -18.15 -1.05
N ASN A 708 95.37 -18.51 0.22
CA ASN A 708 94.78 -17.64 1.23
C ASN A 708 95.73 -17.50 2.42
N GLY A 709 95.95 -16.27 2.89
CA GLY A 709 96.57 -16.03 4.19
C GLY A 709 95.50 -15.77 5.24
N PHE A 710 95.68 -16.27 6.47
CA PHE A 710 94.78 -16.00 7.61
C PHE A 710 95.50 -15.34 8.80
N GLY A 711 96.80 -15.09 8.66
CA GLY A 711 97.66 -14.61 9.74
C GLY A 711 97.51 -15.45 11.01
N GLN A 712 97.44 -14.77 12.15
CA GLN A 712 97.33 -15.39 13.48
C GLN A 712 95.89 -15.69 13.92
N TYR A 713 94.88 -15.36 13.09
CA TYR A 713 93.49 -15.25 13.52
C TYR A 713 92.71 -16.58 13.49
N GLN A 714 93.34 -17.66 13.05
CA GLN A 714 92.81 -19.02 13.13
C GLN A 714 93.82 -19.96 13.84
N PRO A 715 94.06 -19.77 15.15
CA PRO A 715 94.93 -20.66 15.92
C PRO A 715 94.25 -22.02 16.11
N VAL A 716 94.97 -23.09 15.79
CA VAL A 716 94.55 -24.47 16.11
C VAL A 716 94.81 -24.81 17.57
N ASP A 717 95.73 -24.09 18.20
CA ASP A 717 96.06 -24.23 19.60
C ASP A 717 96.15 -22.85 20.25
N ARG A 718 95.38 -22.62 21.31
CA ARG A 718 95.29 -21.31 21.96
C ARG A 718 96.19 -21.19 23.20
N ASP A 719 96.93 -22.24 23.54
CA ASP A 719 97.84 -22.19 24.69
C ASP A 719 99.01 -21.24 24.41
N ASP A 720 99.40 -20.45 25.40
CA ASP A 720 100.55 -19.55 25.30
C ASP A 720 101.87 -20.29 25.57
N THR A 721 102.20 -21.25 24.70
CA THR A 721 103.44 -22.06 24.80
C THR A 721 104.19 -22.08 23.47
N ALA A 722 105.51 -22.25 23.51
CA ALA A 722 106.33 -22.37 22.30
C ALA A 722 105.85 -23.51 21.37
N ALA A 723 105.39 -24.62 21.94
CA ALA A 723 104.86 -25.75 21.19
C ALA A 723 103.52 -25.44 20.50
N ALA A 724 102.63 -24.68 21.16
CA ALA A 724 101.36 -24.23 20.57
C ALA A 724 101.59 -23.22 19.44
N ARG A 725 102.50 -22.26 19.62
CA ARG A 725 102.91 -21.34 18.55
C ARG A 725 103.48 -22.06 17.33
N ALA A 726 104.34 -23.07 17.55
CA ALA A 726 104.84 -23.90 16.46
C ALA A 726 103.73 -24.65 15.71
N ARG A 727 102.71 -25.15 16.41
CA ARG A 727 101.53 -25.76 15.78
C ARG A 727 100.69 -24.78 14.98
N ASN A 728 100.59 -23.52 15.44
CA ASN A 728 99.81 -22.48 14.76
C ASN A 728 100.47 -22.03 13.46
N ARG A 729 101.81 -21.99 13.41
CA ARG A 729 102.59 -21.74 12.19
C ARG A 729 102.52 -22.94 11.25
N ARG A 730 101.55 -22.95 10.35
CA ARG A 730 101.26 -24.10 9.46
C ARG A 730 100.72 -23.67 8.10
N ILE A 731 100.83 -24.56 7.13
CA ILE A 731 100.12 -24.48 5.85
C ILE A 731 99.09 -25.60 5.79
N GLU A 732 97.86 -25.28 5.45
CA GLU A 732 96.77 -26.25 5.32
C GLU A 732 96.30 -26.32 3.87
N LEU A 733 96.30 -27.51 3.28
CA LEU A 733 95.75 -27.75 1.94
C LEU A 733 94.35 -28.34 2.10
N LYS A 734 93.34 -27.70 1.51
CA LYS A 734 91.93 -28.08 1.63
C LYS A 734 91.25 -28.09 0.27
N PHE A 735 90.46 -29.13 0.00
CA PHE A 735 89.53 -29.13 -1.13
C PHE A 735 88.25 -28.36 -0.80
N THR A 736 87.81 -27.50 -1.71
CA THR A 736 86.54 -26.77 -1.59
C THR A 736 85.88 -26.62 -2.95
N GLU A 737 84.57 -26.39 -2.96
CA GLU A 737 83.84 -25.95 -4.15
C GLU A 737 84.02 -24.43 -4.34
N LEU A 738 83.97 -23.97 -5.59
CA LEU A 738 84.17 -22.58 -6.01
C LEU A 738 82.90 -21.73 -5.81
#